data_AF-A0AAV2VXP4-F1
#
_entry.id   AF-A0AAV2VXP4-F1
#
_cell.length_a   1.000
_cell.length_b   1.000
_cell.length_c   1.000
_cell.angle_alpha   90.00
_cell.angle_beta   90.00
_cell.angle_gamma   90.00
#
_symmetry.space_group_name_H-M   'P 1'
#
loop_
_entity.id
_entity.type
_entity.pdbx_description
1 polymer ?
#
loop_
_entity_poly.entity_id
_entity_poly.type
_entity_poly.pdbx_seq_one_letter_code
_entity_poly.pdbx_strand_id
1 'polypeptide(L)'
;MLRTPLVLSAVVLGLGVQAPVQATTSSAQEPAKACIVSRDTGAKYCLQAGQRSGYSLPSYIRGHDVDVIAPEGLGVMLSDWDNLSYNRLAVFERHTHNEAMEHVLARNGQYLDFSNPRSMRVVSTAKPDEACIVSRQTGAEYCLKAGQRSGYSLPYYIRGHQVDVIAPEGLAVMLSDWDNLSYNRLAVFTKDTNNEDMKNVRAYNGRYLDFSHPRSMRVLSRATIPTNKQLIQDFNDFTDQYDRGSWGLVEFDNNGQPVTEDDKNTFVEGREILFQVKWTERTLRKLLSDESFETLKTSIGVDKIRELVEDYCPARLEVGTHRTYGRHFAAGHTSELDSGNYHCQRGTSIHVDGTSYPLNFSGRQASTVIIESFLPTVPGATYELDVDYQKRNYSTSINPDQAYRELVATTAGDIESVTVSGIPEIEHDSHTSYLPILPTVNGLDDVYTLTQVFNMSDTGIGQNGSPVGYTFTLPSDSFSVSVEDDDNLLEDNNGSNNVVGSQSLDPTKQRLAVAFGAFNKGAYIHSRAFQNVYNLTTGQAGRVYQIRVSNTYDPATGAIANGTTHWAFTNDFIARKGDRIKLTSNFSAGGNVSFDKLYASSEAQNEGFKAAKITFTADRFFTPISLKDTGHPDSYGILVTKVVSDETKANPFEVACQMFHPDDLDLQKECLTSTGAPTPVPESCDLSIDSALGNFVVNKAGFRLENEPFRYDPQNIFHHKNYYSVGKSGYSTLNLAYNGVYAGCDIQDKTLSLEEFTGNNWDYQRYAEQGLIKVLLACEQDDETVLNWETLETTFPDNLLITAHKINKTFNDDKYDSCKLRAIRFVDRTHKIPSYQSGYDQNSDGFEIRNLKLTD
;
A
#
# COMPACT_ATOMS: atom_id res chain seq x y z
N MET A 1 -36.51 65.70 38.41
CA MET A 1 -36.25 66.05 36.99
C MET A 1 -36.15 64.71 36.25
N LEU A 2 -37.07 64.35 35.33
CA LEU A 2 -37.07 64.72 33.90
C LEU A 2 -35.81 64.18 33.19
N ARG A 3 -35.84 63.28 32.19
CA ARG A 3 -36.93 62.65 31.39
C ARG A 3 -36.50 61.27 30.82
N THR A 4 -37.47 60.39 30.58
CA THR A 4 -37.49 59.25 29.61
C THR A 4 -37.71 59.76 28.15
N PRO A 5 -37.70 58.95 27.05
CA PRO A 5 -37.83 57.48 26.96
C PRO A 5 -36.88 56.75 25.98
N LEU A 6 -37.00 55.43 25.94
CA LEU A 6 -36.58 54.57 24.83
C LEU A 6 -37.74 53.60 24.55
N VAL A 7 -38.17 53.47 23.29
CA VAL A 7 -39.39 52.73 22.90
C VAL A 7 -39.03 51.57 21.96
N LEU A 8 -39.71 50.45 22.18
CA LEU A 8 -39.66 49.19 21.42
C LEU A 8 -39.85 49.37 19.91
N SER A 9 -39.30 48.40 19.17
CA SER A 9 -40.10 47.64 18.18
C SER A 9 -39.64 46.18 18.17
N ALA A 10 -40.59 45.27 17.89
CA ALA A 10 -40.48 43.85 18.25
C ALA A 10 -40.39 42.93 17.03
N VAL A 11 -39.85 41.72 17.24
CA VAL A 11 -40.07 40.55 16.38
C VAL A 11 -40.42 39.35 17.28
N VAL A 12 -41.22 38.43 16.74
CA VAL A 12 -42.09 37.49 17.46
C VAL A 12 -41.38 36.23 17.95
N LEU A 13 -41.73 35.78 19.16
CA LEU A 13 -41.38 34.46 19.71
C LEU A 13 -42.25 33.35 19.09
N GLY A 14 -41.61 32.39 18.43
CA GLY A 14 -42.18 31.08 18.09
C GLY A 14 -41.48 29.98 18.88
N LEU A 15 -42.24 29.19 19.65
CA LEU A 15 -41.70 28.12 20.50
C LEU A 15 -41.29 26.90 19.66
N GLY A 16 -40.03 26.49 19.79
CA GLY A 16 -39.50 25.23 19.24
C GLY A 16 -39.03 24.30 20.36
N VAL A 17 -39.56 23.08 20.40
CA VAL A 17 -39.19 22.05 21.39
C VAL A 17 -37.81 21.49 21.03
N GLN A 18 -36.84 21.58 21.94
CA GLN A 18 -35.55 20.91 21.77
C GLN A 18 -35.69 19.41 21.98
N ALA A 19 -35.59 18.64 20.89
CA ALA A 19 -35.21 17.23 20.96
C ALA A 19 -33.67 17.13 21.04
N PRO A 20 -33.11 16.20 21.83
CA PRO A 20 -31.67 16.01 21.88
C PRO A 20 -31.16 15.44 20.55
N VAL A 21 -30.16 16.09 19.97
CA VAL A 21 -29.45 15.59 18.79
C VAL A 21 -28.68 14.34 19.20
N GLN A 22 -29.14 13.17 18.76
CA GLN A 22 -28.33 11.96 18.83
C GLN A 22 -27.21 12.09 17.80
N ALA A 23 -25.96 12.07 18.28
CA ALA A 23 -24.81 11.86 17.41
C ALA A 23 -24.98 10.49 16.73
N THR A 24 -25.07 10.49 15.40
CA THR A 24 -25.07 9.26 14.60
C THR A 24 -23.67 8.66 14.63
N THR A 25 -23.44 7.80 15.62
CA THR A 25 -22.37 6.80 15.57
C THR A 25 -22.46 6.05 14.23
N SER A 26 -21.32 5.83 13.59
CA SER A 26 -21.18 4.96 12.41
C SER A 26 -22.05 3.71 12.57
N SER A 27 -22.98 3.47 11.63
CA SER A 27 -23.81 2.28 11.66
C SER A 27 -22.91 1.04 11.58
N ALA A 28 -22.86 0.25 12.65
CA ALA A 28 -22.28 -1.08 12.60
C ALA A 28 -23.04 -1.86 11.52
N GLN A 29 -22.36 -2.15 10.41
CA GLN A 29 -22.98 -2.74 9.24
C GLN A 29 -23.56 -4.12 9.61
N GLU A 30 -24.84 -4.33 9.31
CA GLU A 30 -25.52 -5.61 9.56
C GLU A 30 -24.69 -6.74 8.92
N PRO A 31 -24.36 -7.82 9.67
CA PRO A 31 -23.52 -8.89 9.14
C PRO A 31 -24.20 -9.53 7.92
N ALA A 32 -23.43 -9.67 6.84
CA ALA A 32 -23.91 -10.17 5.56
C ALA A 32 -24.66 -11.51 5.68
N LYS A 33 -25.72 -11.66 4.89
CA LYS A 33 -26.60 -12.83 4.89
C LYS A 33 -26.75 -13.35 3.47
N ALA A 34 -26.69 -14.67 3.30
CA ALA A 34 -27.03 -15.32 2.06
C ALA A 34 -28.44 -15.93 2.16
N CYS A 35 -29.17 -15.94 1.05
CA CYS A 35 -30.60 -16.23 1.00
C CYS A 35 -30.96 -17.20 -0.11
N ILE A 36 -32.10 -17.88 0.06
CA ILE A 36 -32.91 -18.40 -1.04
C ILE A 36 -34.17 -17.55 -1.19
N VAL A 37 -34.67 -17.40 -2.41
CA VAL A 37 -35.87 -16.62 -2.75
C VAL A 37 -36.84 -17.50 -3.52
N SER A 38 -38.05 -17.69 -2.98
CA SER A 38 -39.13 -18.42 -3.67
C SER A 38 -39.60 -17.67 -4.90
N ARG A 39 -39.58 -18.34 -6.07
CA ARG A 39 -40.11 -17.80 -7.33
C ARG A 39 -41.64 -17.75 -7.34
N ASP A 40 -42.28 -18.66 -6.60
CA ASP A 40 -43.74 -18.71 -6.45
C ASP A 40 -44.32 -17.53 -5.66
N THR A 41 -43.55 -16.98 -4.70
CA THR A 41 -44.09 -16.06 -3.67
C THR A 41 -43.22 -14.84 -3.39
N GLY A 42 -42.01 -14.74 -3.94
CA GLY A 42 -41.02 -13.72 -3.60
C GLY A 42 -40.45 -13.81 -2.18
N ALA A 43 -40.89 -14.79 -1.37
CA ALA A 43 -40.48 -14.93 0.02
C ALA A 43 -38.99 -15.28 0.12
N LYS A 44 -38.25 -14.55 0.97
CA LYS A 44 -36.81 -14.77 1.20
C LYS A 44 -36.58 -15.53 2.51
N TYR A 45 -35.68 -16.51 2.50
CA TYR A 45 -35.14 -17.13 3.70
C TYR A 45 -33.63 -16.93 3.73
N CYS A 46 -33.16 -16.15 4.71
CA CYS A 46 -31.78 -15.66 4.80
C CYS A 46 -31.10 -16.12 6.10
N LEU A 47 -29.82 -16.44 6.02
CA LEU A 47 -29.00 -16.89 7.15
C LEU A 47 -27.60 -16.26 7.11
N GLN A 48 -26.96 -16.11 8.27
CA GLN A 48 -25.57 -15.67 8.40
C GLN A 48 -24.59 -16.85 8.27
N ALA A 49 -23.29 -16.57 8.05
CA ALA A 49 -22.24 -17.57 8.05
C ALA A 49 -22.30 -18.51 9.28
N GLY A 50 -22.21 -19.82 9.04
CA GLY A 50 -22.29 -20.86 10.07
C GLY A 50 -23.70 -21.26 10.49
N GLN A 51 -24.72 -20.42 10.24
CA GLN A 51 -26.11 -20.72 10.54
C GLN A 51 -26.69 -21.75 9.56
N ARG A 52 -27.74 -22.44 10.00
CA ARG A 52 -28.45 -23.48 9.24
C ARG A 52 -29.96 -23.40 9.48
N SER A 53 -30.72 -23.96 8.56
CA SER A 53 -32.12 -24.30 8.81
C SER A 53 -32.24 -25.30 9.97
N GLY A 54 -33.47 -25.50 10.45
CA GLY A 54 -33.79 -26.55 11.42
C GLY A 54 -33.60 -27.96 10.85
N TYR A 55 -34.48 -28.89 11.22
CA TYR A 55 -34.52 -30.19 10.54
C TYR A 55 -34.86 -30.01 9.05
N SER A 56 -35.79 -29.12 8.73
CA SER A 56 -36.13 -28.71 7.37
C SER A 56 -36.08 -27.18 7.23
N LEU A 57 -36.15 -26.69 6.00
CA LEU A 57 -36.56 -25.32 5.69
C LEU A 57 -37.99 -25.03 6.21
N PRO A 58 -38.33 -23.76 6.49
CA PRO A 58 -39.69 -23.36 6.85
C PRO A 58 -40.73 -23.75 5.79
N SER A 59 -41.96 -24.05 6.22
CA SER A 59 -43.02 -24.56 5.34
C SER A 59 -43.47 -23.59 4.24
N TYR A 60 -43.10 -22.31 4.29
CA TYR A 60 -43.43 -21.30 3.28
C TYR A 60 -42.42 -21.22 2.11
N ILE A 61 -41.33 -22.00 2.17
CA ILE A 61 -40.27 -22.01 1.15
C ILE A 61 -39.67 -23.41 0.89
N ARG A 62 -39.92 -24.38 1.78
CA ARG A 62 -39.42 -25.76 1.65
C ARG A 62 -40.02 -26.45 0.41
N GLY A 63 -39.17 -26.76 -0.57
CA GLY A 63 -39.58 -27.43 -1.81
C GLY A 63 -40.31 -26.54 -2.80
N HIS A 64 -40.19 -25.22 -2.68
CA HIS A 64 -40.58 -24.25 -3.72
C HIS A 64 -39.50 -24.18 -4.81
N ASP A 65 -39.82 -23.65 -5.98
CA ASP A 65 -38.79 -23.20 -6.93
C ASP A 65 -38.07 -21.99 -6.32
N VAL A 66 -36.75 -22.04 -6.18
CA VAL A 66 -35.97 -20.91 -5.62
C VAL A 66 -34.83 -20.44 -6.53
N ASP A 67 -34.48 -19.16 -6.39
CA ASP A 67 -33.18 -18.62 -6.78
C ASP A 67 -32.30 -18.43 -5.52
N VAL A 68 -30.97 -18.48 -5.69
CA VAL A 68 -29.98 -18.21 -4.62
C VAL A 68 -29.42 -16.79 -4.74
N ILE A 69 -29.37 -16.09 -3.61
CA ILE A 69 -28.65 -14.82 -3.42
C ILE A 69 -27.51 -15.09 -2.43
N ALA A 70 -26.29 -15.17 -2.94
CA ALA A 70 -25.07 -15.31 -2.14
C ALA A 70 -24.17 -14.08 -2.37
N PRO A 71 -24.05 -13.18 -1.37
CA PRO A 71 -23.05 -12.11 -1.39
C PRO A 71 -21.63 -12.68 -1.36
N GLU A 72 -20.67 -11.88 -1.81
CA GLU A 72 -19.25 -12.23 -1.80
C GLU A 72 -18.76 -12.67 -0.40
N GLY A 73 -17.91 -13.70 -0.37
CA GLY A 73 -17.45 -14.34 0.86
C GLY A 73 -18.45 -15.29 1.54
N LEU A 74 -19.70 -15.37 1.05
CA LEU A 74 -20.71 -16.32 1.53
C LEU A 74 -21.16 -17.31 0.45
N GLY A 75 -21.57 -18.51 0.88
CA GLY A 75 -22.16 -19.51 0.01
C GLY A 75 -23.37 -20.18 0.63
N VAL A 76 -24.37 -20.46 -0.18
CA VAL A 76 -25.56 -21.21 0.23
C VAL A 76 -25.34 -22.69 -0.03
N MET A 77 -25.23 -23.49 1.02
CA MET A 77 -25.21 -24.95 0.97
C MET A 77 -26.65 -25.48 1.01
N LEU A 78 -27.09 -26.15 -0.06
CA LEU A 78 -28.43 -26.74 -0.18
C LEU A 78 -28.40 -28.27 -0.13
N SER A 79 -29.57 -28.84 0.17
CA SER A 79 -29.89 -30.27 0.13
C SER A 79 -31.29 -30.45 -0.44
N ASP A 80 -31.47 -31.40 -1.35
CA ASP A 80 -32.77 -31.84 -1.85
C ASP A 80 -33.59 -32.58 -0.78
N TRP A 81 -32.93 -33.02 0.30
CA TRP A 81 -33.53 -33.74 1.43
C TRP A 81 -33.68 -32.90 2.70
N ASP A 82 -34.64 -33.31 3.53
CA ASP A 82 -34.77 -32.84 4.90
C ASP A 82 -33.49 -33.19 5.68
N ASN A 83 -32.96 -32.20 6.40
CA ASN A 83 -31.63 -32.15 7.01
C ASN A 83 -30.47 -32.29 5.99
N LEU A 84 -29.32 -31.68 6.32
CA LEU A 84 -28.13 -31.67 5.47
C LEU A 84 -27.45 -33.05 5.52
N SER A 85 -28.03 -34.02 4.81
CA SER A 85 -27.87 -35.45 5.04
C SER A 85 -27.33 -36.20 3.82
N TYR A 86 -26.81 -37.41 4.03
CA TYR A 86 -26.28 -38.31 2.98
C TYR A 86 -25.24 -37.70 2.02
N ASN A 87 -24.59 -36.59 2.40
CA ASN A 87 -23.73 -35.77 1.53
C ASN A 87 -24.39 -35.34 0.20
N ARG A 88 -25.73 -35.28 0.14
CA ARG A 88 -26.51 -34.74 -0.99
C ARG A 88 -26.48 -33.22 -0.94
N LEU A 89 -25.28 -32.66 -1.07
CA LEU A 89 -24.99 -31.26 -0.76
C LEU A 89 -24.26 -30.60 -1.93
N ALA A 90 -24.74 -29.45 -2.35
CA ALA A 90 -24.04 -28.52 -3.24
C ALA A 90 -23.89 -27.15 -2.54
N VAL A 91 -22.91 -26.34 -2.96
CA VAL A 91 -22.67 -24.99 -2.44
C VAL A 91 -22.72 -24.01 -3.61
N PHE A 92 -23.50 -22.95 -3.44
CA PHE A 92 -23.72 -21.90 -4.43
C PHE A 92 -23.11 -20.60 -3.90
N GLU A 93 -22.01 -20.16 -4.51
CA GLU A 93 -21.11 -19.10 -4.00
C GLU A 93 -21.37 -17.73 -4.65
N ARG A 94 -22.39 -17.64 -5.51
CA ARG A 94 -22.82 -16.44 -6.24
C ARG A 94 -24.33 -16.45 -6.44
N HIS A 95 -24.88 -15.35 -6.93
CA HIS A 95 -26.27 -15.31 -7.41
C HIS A 95 -26.49 -16.41 -8.46
N THR A 96 -27.43 -17.31 -8.20
CA THR A 96 -27.65 -18.52 -9.02
C THR A 96 -29.14 -18.68 -9.27
N HIS A 97 -29.54 -18.65 -10.54
CA HIS A 97 -30.93 -18.87 -10.94
C HIS A 97 -31.31 -20.36 -10.85
N ASN A 98 -32.61 -20.60 -10.63
CA ASN A 98 -33.22 -21.91 -10.45
C ASN A 98 -32.76 -22.98 -11.47
N GLU A 99 -32.76 -22.61 -12.75
CA GLU A 99 -32.43 -23.46 -13.90
C GLU A 99 -30.99 -24.00 -13.83
N ALA A 100 -30.08 -23.24 -13.20
CA ALA A 100 -28.69 -23.64 -12.99
C ALA A 100 -28.49 -24.60 -11.80
N MET A 101 -29.57 -24.92 -11.07
CA MET A 101 -29.56 -25.82 -9.90
C MET A 101 -30.14 -27.21 -10.18
N GLU A 102 -30.74 -27.43 -11.36
CA GLU A 102 -31.39 -28.70 -11.74
C GLU A 102 -30.40 -29.89 -11.94
N HIS A 103 -29.14 -29.61 -12.25
CA HIS A 103 -28.16 -30.64 -12.60
C HIS A 103 -26.76 -30.37 -12.03
N VAL A 104 -26.62 -30.43 -10.71
CA VAL A 104 -25.39 -30.04 -10.00
C VAL A 104 -24.70 -31.25 -9.38
N LEU A 105 -23.38 -31.35 -9.56
CA LEU A 105 -22.56 -32.39 -8.94
C LEU A 105 -22.49 -32.18 -7.42
N ALA A 106 -23.15 -33.06 -6.67
CA ALA A 106 -23.21 -33.02 -5.22
C ALA A 106 -21.99 -33.70 -4.56
N ARG A 107 -21.75 -33.39 -3.28
CA ARG A 107 -20.64 -33.97 -2.46
C ARG A 107 -20.65 -35.50 -2.34
N ASN A 108 -21.74 -36.19 -2.70
CA ASN A 108 -21.80 -37.65 -2.77
C ASN A 108 -21.37 -38.23 -4.14
N GLY A 109 -20.94 -37.39 -5.09
CA GLY A 109 -20.50 -37.79 -6.42
C GLY A 109 -21.63 -38.02 -7.44
N GLN A 110 -22.87 -37.65 -7.11
CA GLN A 110 -24.01 -37.74 -8.02
C GLN A 110 -24.40 -36.36 -8.55
N TYR A 111 -24.89 -36.28 -9.79
CA TYR A 111 -25.60 -35.09 -10.27
C TYR A 111 -27.03 -35.11 -9.70
N LEU A 112 -27.37 -34.07 -8.94
CA LEU A 112 -28.63 -33.92 -8.23
C LEU A 112 -29.29 -32.57 -8.57
N ASP A 113 -30.59 -32.50 -8.31
CA ASP A 113 -31.41 -31.31 -8.45
C ASP A 113 -31.54 -30.59 -7.11
N PHE A 114 -31.21 -29.30 -7.09
CA PHE A 114 -31.31 -28.40 -5.93
C PHE A 114 -32.25 -27.22 -6.16
N SER A 115 -32.99 -27.19 -7.28
CA SER A 115 -34.00 -26.17 -7.62
C SER A 115 -35.11 -26.07 -6.57
N ASN A 116 -35.46 -27.20 -5.93
CA ASN A 116 -36.45 -27.34 -4.87
C ASN A 116 -35.85 -27.80 -3.52
N PRO A 117 -35.06 -26.98 -2.82
CA PRO A 117 -34.32 -27.42 -1.64
C PRO A 117 -35.23 -27.68 -0.43
N ARG A 118 -34.79 -28.59 0.44
CA ARG A 118 -35.48 -28.93 1.70
C ARG A 118 -34.71 -28.59 2.96
N SER A 119 -33.40 -28.39 2.89
CA SER A 119 -32.60 -27.84 3.99
C SER A 119 -31.43 -26.99 3.48
N MET A 120 -30.96 -26.07 4.33
CA MET A 120 -30.00 -25.02 3.96
C MET A 120 -29.00 -24.77 5.09
N ARG A 121 -27.76 -24.42 4.73
CA ARG A 121 -26.77 -23.78 5.62
C ARG A 121 -26.07 -22.68 4.84
N VAL A 122 -25.71 -21.58 5.50
CA VAL A 122 -24.78 -20.61 4.91
C VAL A 122 -23.38 -20.92 5.43
N VAL A 123 -22.47 -21.12 4.48
CA VAL A 123 -21.04 -21.32 4.74
C VAL A 123 -20.27 -20.05 4.39
N SER A 124 -19.14 -19.84 5.07
CA SER A 124 -18.14 -18.90 4.58
C SER A 124 -17.51 -19.51 3.33
N THR A 125 -17.60 -18.81 2.20
CA THR A 125 -16.85 -19.11 0.96
C THR A 125 -15.68 -18.16 0.78
N ALA A 126 -15.53 -17.16 1.67
CA ALA A 126 -14.28 -16.47 1.88
C ALA A 126 -13.17 -17.52 2.09
N LYS A 127 -12.41 -17.76 1.02
CA LYS A 127 -11.17 -18.55 1.09
C LYS A 127 -10.22 -17.80 2.04
N PRO A 128 -9.35 -18.52 2.77
CA PRO A 128 -8.34 -17.86 3.61
C PRO A 128 -7.50 -16.90 2.77
N ASP A 129 -6.85 -15.93 3.42
CA ASP A 129 -6.07 -14.82 2.83
C ASP A 129 -4.82 -15.29 2.05
N GLU A 130 -5.02 -16.10 1.02
CA GLU A 130 -4.03 -16.83 0.25
C GLU A 130 -4.22 -16.57 -1.24
N ALA A 131 -3.12 -16.24 -1.93
CA ALA A 131 -3.06 -16.18 -3.38
C ALA A 131 -2.21 -17.34 -3.90
N CYS A 132 -2.54 -17.83 -5.10
CA CYS A 132 -2.07 -19.12 -5.59
C CYS A 132 -1.49 -19.03 -7.01
N ILE A 133 -0.63 -19.99 -7.32
CA ILE A 133 -0.39 -20.41 -8.72
C ILE A 133 -0.97 -21.81 -8.93
N VAL A 134 -1.56 -22.05 -10.11
CA VAL A 134 -2.21 -23.32 -10.46
C VAL A 134 -1.53 -23.91 -11.69
N SER A 135 -0.98 -25.11 -11.55
CA SER A 135 -0.32 -25.85 -12.62
C SER A 135 -1.32 -26.28 -13.70
N ARG A 136 -1.22 -25.73 -14.92
CA ARG A 136 -2.00 -26.19 -16.08
C ARG A 136 -1.72 -27.64 -16.48
N GLN A 137 -0.56 -28.16 -16.09
CA GLN A 137 -0.13 -29.52 -16.43
C GLN A 137 -0.77 -30.58 -15.53
N THR A 138 -1.18 -30.22 -14.31
CA THR A 138 -1.57 -31.18 -13.26
C THR A 138 -2.78 -30.77 -12.42
N GLY A 139 -3.28 -29.54 -12.56
CA GLY A 139 -4.30 -28.95 -11.67
C GLY A 139 -3.81 -28.70 -10.24
N ALA A 140 -2.53 -28.91 -9.95
CA ALA A 140 -1.98 -28.71 -8.61
C ALA A 140 -1.84 -27.22 -8.28
N GLU A 141 -2.34 -26.82 -7.11
CA GLU A 141 -2.23 -25.45 -6.60
C GLU A 141 -1.02 -25.31 -5.66
N TYR A 142 -0.43 -24.11 -5.63
CA TYR A 142 0.51 -23.69 -4.59
C TYR A 142 0.12 -22.30 -4.11
N CYS A 143 -0.39 -22.23 -2.88
CA CYS A 143 -0.96 -21.05 -2.25
C CYS A 143 -0.09 -20.56 -1.10
N LEU A 144 -0.06 -19.23 -0.89
CA LEU A 144 0.69 -18.56 0.16
C LEU A 144 -0.10 -17.36 0.69
N LYS A 145 0.08 -17.01 1.97
CA LYS A 145 -0.54 -15.82 2.58
C LYS A 145 0.22 -14.53 2.28
N ALA A 146 -0.45 -13.38 2.45
CA ALA A 146 0.22 -12.08 2.47
C ALA A 146 1.48 -12.10 3.37
N GLY A 147 2.60 -11.59 2.84
CA GLY A 147 3.91 -11.59 3.48
C GLY A 147 4.70 -12.90 3.37
N GLN A 148 4.07 -14.01 2.96
CA GLN A 148 4.77 -15.29 2.78
C GLN A 148 5.43 -15.41 1.40
N ARG A 149 6.48 -16.23 1.34
CA ARG A 149 7.21 -16.56 0.12
C ARG A 149 7.51 -18.05 0.02
N SER A 150 7.80 -18.51 -1.19
CA SER A 150 8.43 -19.80 -1.42
C SER A 150 9.79 -19.85 -0.71
N GLY A 151 10.35 -21.06 -0.59
CA GLY A 151 11.76 -21.24 -0.24
C GLY A 151 12.69 -20.66 -1.32
N TYR A 152 13.90 -21.23 -1.42
CA TYR A 152 14.83 -20.85 -2.48
C TYR A 152 14.22 -21.10 -3.88
N SER A 153 13.43 -22.16 -4.03
CA SER A 153 12.60 -22.40 -5.21
C SER A 153 11.14 -22.70 -4.80
N LEU A 154 10.24 -22.64 -5.77
CA LEU A 154 8.94 -23.31 -5.74
C LEU A 154 9.10 -24.83 -5.55
N PRO A 155 8.08 -25.52 -4.99
CA PRO A 155 8.09 -26.98 -4.88
C PRO A 155 8.24 -27.69 -6.24
N TYR A 156 8.89 -28.85 -6.23
CA TYR A 156 9.23 -29.59 -7.45
C TYR A 156 8.03 -29.95 -8.34
N TYR A 157 6.82 -30.04 -7.78
CA TYR A 157 5.59 -30.43 -8.48
C TYR A 157 4.90 -29.28 -9.24
N ILE A 158 5.44 -28.07 -9.15
CA ILE A 158 4.90 -26.86 -9.81
C ILE A 158 6.00 -25.92 -10.36
N ARG A 159 7.24 -26.03 -9.88
CA ARG A 159 8.38 -25.22 -10.33
C ARG A 159 8.65 -25.39 -11.83
N GLY A 160 8.58 -24.29 -12.58
CA GLY A 160 8.78 -24.29 -14.04
C GLY A 160 7.64 -24.94 -14.83
N HIS A 161 6.50 -25.26 -14.19
CA HIS A 161 5.29 -25.65 -14.91
C HIS A 161 4.68 -24.40 -15.55
N GLN A 162 3.87 -24.62 -16.60
CA GLN A 162 2.91 -23.59 -17.02
C GLN A 162 1.87 -23.42 -15.92
N VAL A 163 1.76 -22.20 -15.39
CA VAL A 163 0.78 -21.87 -14.35
C VAL A 163 -0.16 -20.74 -14.76
N ASP A 164 -1.32 -20.70 -14.15
CA ASP A 164 -2.16 -19.50 -14.02
C ASP A 164 -2.01 -18.93 -12.60
N VAL A 165 -2.20 -17.63 -12.42
CA VAL A 165 -2.25 -16.96 -11.11
C VAL A 165 -3.71 -16.80 -10.68
N ILE A 166 -4.00 -17.13 -9.42
CA ILE A 166 -5.20 -16.73 -8.70
C ILE A 166 -4.78 -15.70 -7.65
N ALA A 167 -5.26 -14.47 -7.77
CA ALA A 167 -4.96 -13.37 -6.87
C ALA A 167 -6.27 -12.70 -6.44
N PRO A 168 -6.87 -13.15 -5.31
CA PRO A 168 -8.10 -12.59 -4.76
C PRO A 168 -7.99 -11.09 -4.43
N GLU A 169 -9.14 -10.43 -4.32
CA GLU A 169 -9.15 -9.03 -3.87
C GLU A 169 -8.48 -8.87 -2.50
N GLY A 170 -7.71 -7.79 -2.33
CA GLY A 170 -6.86 -7.57 -1.17
C GLY A 170 -5.49 -8.25 -1.22
N LEU A 171 -5.18 -9.06 -2.25
CA LEU A 171 -3.90 -9.78 -2.40
C LEU A 171 -3.26 -9.63 -3.79
N ALA A 172 -2.01 -10.08 -3.92
CA ALA A 172 -1.38 -10.36 -5.22
C ALA A 172 -0.27 -11.39 -5.14
N VAL A 173 0.07 -11.95 -6.30
CA VAL A 173 1.22 -12.85 -6.45
C VAL A 173 2.39 -12.10 -7.10
N MET A 174 3.54 -12.06 -6.43
CA MET A 174 4.82 -11.71 -7.01
C MET A 174 5.52 -12.98 -7.50
N LEU A 175 5.90 -13.03 -8.78
CA LEU A 175 6.64 -14.15 -9.37
C LEU A 175 8.04 -13.75 -9.84
N SER A 176 8.93 -14.73 -9.93
CA SER A 176 10.17 -14.65 -10.70
C SER A 176 10.34 -15.87 -11.61
N ASP A 177 10.89 -15.63 -12.80
CA ASP A 177 11.36 -16.70 -13.70
C ASP A 177 12.61 -17.40 -13.15
N TRP A 178 13.29 -16.79 -12.17
CA TRP A 178 14.47 -17.31 -11.48
C TRP A 178 14.17 -17.82 -10.07
N ASP A 179 15.10 -18.60 -9.55
CA ASP A 179 15.10 -19.02 -8.15
C ASP A 179 15.37 -17.80 -7.23
N ASN A 180 14.83 -17.87 -6.01
CA ASN A 180 15.05 -16.92 -4.90
C ASN A 180 14.61 -15.46 -5.09
N LEU A 181 13.67 -15.17 -6.00
CA LEU A 181 13.14 -13.81 -6.26
C LEU A 181 14.27 -12.79 -6.56
N SER A 182 15.16 -13.13 -7.50
CA SER A 182 16.47 -12.47 -7.65
C SER A 182 16.57 -11.51 -8.85
N TYR A 183 17.59 -10.63 -8.82
CA TYR A 183 17.97 -9.69 -9.91
C TYR A 183 16.85 -8.74 -10.38
N ASN A 184 15.90 -8.40 -9.50
CA ASN A 184 14.68 -7.64 -9.79
C ASN A 184 13.92 -8.16 -11.04
N ARG A 185 14.08 -9.47 -11.34
CA ARG A 185 13.30 -10.22 -12.33
C ARG A 185 11.97 -10.61 -11.70
N LEU A 186 11.20 -9.59 -11.34
CA LEU A 186 10.00 -9.68 -10.51
C LEU A 186 8.83 -9.03 -11.24
N ALA A 187 7.66 -9.66 -11.21
CA ALA A 187 6.40 -9.07 -11.64
C ALA A 187 5.30 -9.38 -10.62
N VAL A 188 4.40 -8.43 -10.42
CA VAL A 188 3.29 -8.54 -9.46
C VAL A 188 1.95 -8.61 -10.20
N PHE A 189 1.17 -9.62 -9.87
CA PHE A 189 -0.11 -9.95 -10.49
C PHE A 189 -1.23 -9.72 -9.47
N THR A 190 -1.91 -8.57 -9.59
CA THR A 190 -2.90 -8.04 -8.63
C THR A 190 -4.34 -8.52 -8.87
N LYS A 191 -4.49 -9.55 -9.70
CA LYS A 191 -5.74 -10.17 -10.11
C LYS A 191 -5.44 -11.51 -10.77
N ASP A 192 -6.46 -12.34 -10.93
CA ASP A 192 -6.36 -13.58 -11.70
C ASP A 192 -5.75 -13.31 -13.09
N THR A 193 -4.67 -14.03 -13.39
CA THR A 193 -3.83 -13.78 -14.57
C THR A 193 -3.44 -15.10 -15.22
N ASN A 194 -3.87 -15.27 -16.47
CA ASN A 194 -3.61 -16.48 -17.25
C ASN A 194 -2.15 -16.57 -17.73
N ASN A 195 -1.65 -17.79 -17.96
CA ASN A 195 -0.28 -18.08 -18.41
C ASN A 195 0.22 -17.17 -19.55
N GLU A 196 -0.61 -16.96 -20.57
CA GLU A 196 -0.28 -16.15 -21.75
C GLU A 196 0.00 -14.69 -21.40
N ASP A 197 -0.70 -14.15 -20.40
CA ASP A 197 -0.56 -12.77 -19.93
C ASP A 197 0.72 -12.57 -19.11
N MET A 198 1.38 -13.67 -18.73
CA MET A 198 2.65 -13.67 -18.01
C MET A 198 3.89 -13.75 -18.92
N LYS A 199 3.73 -13.98 -20.24
CA LYS A 199 4.85 -14.24 -21.17
C LYS A 199 5.67 -13.02 -21.60
N ASN A 200 5.13 -11.81 -21.40
CA ASN A 200 5.80 -10.56 -21.80
C ASN A 200 5.39 -9.42 -20.85
N VAL A 201 5.83 -9.53 -19.59
CA VAL A 201 5.50 -8.59 -18.52
C VAL A 201 6.72 -7.73 -18.21
N ARG A 202 6.53 -6.41 -18.09
CA ARG A 202 7.58 -5.49 -17.63
C ARG A 202 7.89 -5.81 -16.17
N ALA A 203 9.08 -6.35 -15.94
CA ALA A 203 9.60 -6.69 -14.63
C ALA A 203 10.12 -5.45 -13.89
N TYR A 204 10.39 -5.59 -12.60
CA TYR A 204 10.93 -4.51 -11.76
C TYR A 204 12.26 -3.97 -12.28
N ASN A 205 13.14 -4.81 -12.85
CA ASN A 205 14.37 -4.41 -13.53
C ASN A 205 14.17 -3.78 -14.94
N GLY A 206 13.01 -3.18 -15.20
CA GLY A 206 12.67 -2.48 -16.44
C GLY A 206 12.43 -3.35 -17.68
N ARG A 207 12.91 -4.60 -17.71
CA ARG A 207 12.87 -5.49 -18.89
C ARG A 207 11.54 -6.22 -19.02
N TYR A 208 11.12 -6.53 -20.25
CA TYR A 208 10.00 -7.44 -20.49
C TYR A 208 10.47 -8.90 -20.40
N LEU A 209 9.88 -9.69 -19.50
CA LEU A 209 10.26 -11.06 -19.17
C LEU A 209 9.05 -12.02 -19.21
N ASP A 210 9.34 -13.33 -19.26
CA ASP A 210 8.36 -14.42 -19.23
C ASP A 210 8.28 -15.04 -17.83
N PHE A 211 7.16 -14.82 -17.15
CA PHE A 211 6.82 -15.36 -15.82
C PHE A 211 5.87 -16.57 -15.91
N SER A 212 5.56 -17.05 -17.11
CA SER A 212 4.58 -18.12 -17.31
C SER A 212 5.09 -19.50 -16.87
N HIS A 213 6.39 -19.62 -16.60
CA HIS A 213 7.05 -20.81 -16.04
C HIS A 213 7.85 -20.45 -14.77
N PRO A 214 7.20 -19.99 -13.68
CA PRO A 214 7.90 -19.36 -12.57
C PRO A 214 8.73 -20.36 -11.76
N ARG A 215 9.75 -19.83 -11.08
CA ARG A 215 10.66 -20.60 -10.22
C ARG A 215 10.62 -20.20 -8.75
N SER A 216 10.18 -18.99 -8.43
CA SER A 216 9.96 -18.53 -7.06
C SER A 216 8.78 -17.57 -6.97
N MET A 217 8.19 -17.44 -5.78
CA MET A 217 6.92 -16.75 -5.54
C MET A 217 6.90 -16.06 -4.17
N ARG A 218 6.21 -14.93 -4.07
CA ARG A 218 5.80 -14.26 -2.82
C ARG A 218 4.36 -13.80 -2.97
N VAL A 219 3.60 -13.74 -1.87
CA VAL A 219 2.26 -13.14 -1.86
C VAL A 219 2.28 -11.84 -1.06
N LEU A 220 1.64 -10.82 -1.60
CA LEU A 220 1.59 -9.46 -1.08
C LEU A 220 0.16 -9.12 -0.64
N SER A 221 -0.01 -8.22 0.33
CA SER A 221 -1.29 -7.54 0.51
C SER A 221 -1.42 -6.47 -0.56
N ARG A 222 -2.60 -6.30 -1.16
CA ARG A 222 -2.84 -5.27 -2.19
C ARG A 222 -2.66 -3.85 -1.65
N ALA A 223 -2.85 -3.64 -0.35
CA ALA A 223 -2.52 -2.39 0.34
C ALA A 223 -1.00 -2.14 0.49
N THR A 224 -0.15 -3.16 0.28
CA THR A 224 1.32 -3.04 0.27
C THR A 224 1.91 -3.22 -1.12
N ILE A 225 1.09 -3.16 -2.18
CA ILE A 225 1.57 -3.20 -3.56
C ILE A 225 1.67 -1.78 -4.09
N PRO A 226 2.83 -1.38 -4.63
CA PRO A 226 2.91 -0.13 -5.36
C PRO A 226 1.84 -0.06 -6.46
N THR A 227 0.98 0.96 -6.38
CA THR A 227 0.06 1.34 -7.45
C THR A 227 0.86 1.63 -8.74
N ASN A 228 0.20 1.83 -9.89
CA ASN A 228 0.94 2.22 -11.09
C ASN A 228 1.62 3.59 -10.99
N LYS A 229 1.29 4.38 -9.95
CA LYS A 229 1.89 5.67 -9.65
C LYS A 229 2.77 5.66 -8.38
N GLN A 230 2.78 4.56 -7.61
CA GLN A 230 3.68 4.45 -6.46
C GLN A 230 5.13 4.22 -6.93
N LEU A 231 6.02 5.07 -6.42
CA LEU A 231 7.45 5.07 -6.66
C LEU A 231 8.18 4.74 -5.35
N ILE A 232 9.30 4.02 -5.42
CA ILE A 232 10.04 3.54 -4.23
C ILE A 232 11.54 3.67 -4.47
N GLN A 233 12.30 4.20 -3.52
CA GLN A 233 13.69 3.81 -3.32
C GLN A 233 13.78 2.94 -2.07
N ASP A 234 14.23 1.70 -2.21
CA ASP A 234 14.59 0.83 -1.09
C ASP A 234 16.10 0.67 -1.10
N PHE A 235 16.78 1.16 -0.06
CA PHE A 235 18.24 1.07 0.00
C PHE A 235 18.73 -0.36 0.27
N ASN A 236 17.85 -1.29 0.67
CA ASN A 236 18.21 -2.70 0.85
C ASN A 236 18.66 -3.40 -0.44
N ASP A 237 18.24 -2.91 -1.61
CA ASP A 237 18.58 -3.49 -2.92
C ASP A 237 20.08 -3.31 -3.28
N PHE A 238 20.80 -2.39 -2.61
CA PHE A 238 22.25 -2.21 -2.70
C PHE A 238 23.01 -3.37 -2.05
N THR A 239 22.96 -4.54 -2.67
CA THR A 239 23.48 -5.81 -2.10
C THR A 239 24.96 -6.06 -2.35
N ASP A 240 25.55 -5.50 -3.42
CA ASP A 240 26.92 -5.82 -3.88
C ASP A 240 27.79 -4.59 -4.27
N GLN A 241 27.37 -3.35 -3.95
CA GLN A 241 28.00 -2.10 -4.47
C GLN A 241 29.04 -1.44 -3.54
N TYR A 242 29.88 -2.22 -2.85
CA TYR A 242 30.74 -1.70 -1.76
C TYR A 242 32.24 -1.66 -2.07
N ASP A 243 32.78 -0.46 -2.37
CA ASP A 243 34.23 -0.24 -2.50
C ASP A 243 34.98 -0.41 -1.16
N ARG A 244 34.29 -0.34 -0.01
CA ARG A 244 34.82 -0.60 1.34
C ARG A 244 34.34 -1.90 1.97
N GLY A 245 33.70 -2.79 1.20
CA GLY A 245 33.32 -4.15 1.60
C GLY A 245 32.07 -4.27 2.49
N SER A 246 31.76 -3.29 3.35
CA SER A 246 30.49 -3.23 4.10
C SER A 246 29.73 -1.89 3.94
N TRP A 247 30.28 -0.99 3.13
CA TRP A 247 29.71 0.28 2.70
C TRP A 247 30.47 0.81 1.48
N GLY A 248 29.97 1.85 0.84
CA GLY A 248 30.64 2.55 -0.25
C GLY A 248 29.95 3.87 -0.61
N LEU A 249 30.51 4.59 -1.58
CA LEU A 249 29.91 5.79 -2.15
C LEU A 249 29.22 5.47 -3.47
N VAL A 250 27.93 5.78 -3.56
CA VAL A 250 27.11 5.59 -4.76
C VAL A 250 26.70 6.92 -5.39
N GLU A 251 26.46 6.86 -6.68
CA GLU A 251 26.01 7.94 -7.56
C GLU A 251 24.87 7.32 -8.37
N PHE A 252 23.71 7.98 -8.42
CA PHE A 252 22.55 7.44 -9.14
C PHE A 252 22.66 7.79 -10.62
N ASP A 253 22.58 6.76 -11.46
CA ASP A 253 22.55 6.91 -12.91
C ASP A 253 21.28 6.26 -13.49
N ASN A 254 20.84 6.78 -14.63
CA ASN A 254 19.79 6.19 -15.44
C ASN A 254 20.41 5.85 -16.80
N ASN A 255 20.43 4.57 -17.17
CA ASN A 255 21.10 4.06 -18.37
C ASN A 255 22.60 4.44 -18.48
N GLY A 256 23.32 4.57 -17.35
CA GLY A 256 24.74 4.90 -17.32
C GLY A 256 25.05 6.39 -17.46
N GLN A 257 24.06 7.28 -17.28
CA GLN A 257 24.24 8.73 -17.20
C GLN A 257 23.71 9.25 -15.84
N PRO A 258 24.44 10.09 -15.10
CA PRO A 258 23.98 10.63 -13.82
C PRO A 258 22.63 11.35 -13.96
N VAL A 259 21.74 11.16 -12.99
CA VAL A 259 20.46 11.90 -12.95
C VAL A 259 20.70 13.36 -12.59
N THR A 260 20.13 14.28 -13.36
CA THR A 260 20.33 15.74 -13.19
C THR A 260 19.04 16.49 -13.49
N GLU A 261 18.83 17.62 -12.78
CA GLU A 261 17.62 18.44 -12.90
C GLU A 261 17.26 18.86 -14.35
N ASP A 262 18.22 18.93 -15.26
CA ASP A 262 18.03 19.26 -16.67
C ASP A 262 17.15 18.24 -17.42
N ASP A 263 17.10 16.96 -16.99
CA ASP A 263 16.15 15.96 -17.51
C ASP A 263 15.42 15.25 -16.37
N LYS A 264 14.32 15.88 -15.94
CA LYS A 264 13.45 15.42 -14.84
C LYS A 264 12.86 14.02 -15.05
N ASN A 265 12.79 13.53 -16.29
CA ASN A 265 12.32 12.17 -16.58
C ASN A 265 13.31 11.10 -16.12
N THR A 266 14.60 11.43 -15.98
CA THR A 266 15.64 10.47 -15.58
C THR A 266 15.56 10.07 -14.11
N PHE A 267 14.88 10.85 -13.26
CA PHE A 267 14.75 10.57 -11.82
C PHE A 267 13.87 9.36 -11.49
N VAL A 268 13.22 8.73 -12.48
CA VAL A 268 12.45 7.50 -12.27
C VAL A 268 12.84 6.42 -13.27
N GLU A 269 13.47 5.34 -12.79
CA GLU A 269 13.66 4.12 -13.58
C GLU A 269 12.54 3.12 -13.29
N GLY A 270 11.49 3.15 -14.11
CA GLY A 270 10.34 2.24 -14.02
C GLY A 270 9.41 2.54 -12.84
N ARG A 271 9.87 2.23 -11.62
CA ARG A 271 9.26 2.64 -10.34
C ARG A 271 10.30 3.04 -9.28
N GLU A 272 11.59 2.96 -9.60
CA GLU A 272 12.65 3.35 -8.66
C GLU A 272 12.79 4.87 -8.61
N ILE A 273 12.84 5.47 -7.41
CA ILE A 273 13.11 6.91 -7.22
C ILE A 273 14.63 7.10 -7.20
N LEU A 274 15.21 7.59 -8.28
CA LEU A 274 16.62 7.96 -8.32
C LEU A 274 16.82 9.35 -7.72
N PHE A 275 18.02 9.63 -7.19
CA PHE A 275 18.33 10.89 -6.51
C PHE A 275 19.61 11.53 -7.05
N GLN A 276 19.57 12.83 -7.33
CA GLN A 276 20.79 13.62 -7.47
C GLN A 276 21.33 13.95 -6.07
N VAL A 277 22.63 13.80 -5.88
CA VAL A 277 23.30 14.06 -4.60
C VAL A 277 24.01 15.41 -4.69
N LYS A 278 23.77 16.30 -3.73
CA LYS A 278 24.27 17.68 -3.72
C LYS A 278 24.99 18.00 -2.41
N TRP A 279 26.06 18.79 -2.45
CA TRP A 279 26.69 19.27 -1.21
C TRP A 279 25.79 20.26 -0.45
N THR A 280 25.68 20.10 0.88
CA THR A 280 24.99 21.10 1.73
C THR A 280 25.76 22.42 1.77
N GLU A 281 25.07 23.55 1.99
CA GLU A 281 25.73 24.85 2.24
C GLU A 281 26.76 24.75 3.40
N ARG A 282 26.46 23.98 4.45
CA ARG A 282 27.36 23.79 5.59
C ARG A 282 28.63 23.04 5.19
N THR A 283 28.54 22.06 4.28
CA THR A 283 29.69 21.39 3.70
C THR A 283 30.49 22.33 2.79
N LEU A 284 29.85 23.06 1.88
CA LEU A 284 30.53 24.01 0.98
C LEU A 284 31.33 25.08 1.78
N ARG A 285 30.75 25.59 2.86
CA ARG A 285 31.40 26.49 3.82
C ARG A 285 32.64 25.86 4.47
N LYS A 286 32.56 24.60 4.90
CA LYS A 286 33.70 23.85 5.45
C LYS A 286 34.82 23.62 4.42
N LEU A 287 34.46 23.39 3.15
CA LEU A 287 35.42 23.19 2.05
C LEU A 287 36.15 24.48 1.66
N LEU A 288 35.48 25.63 1.69
CA LEU A 288 36.02 26.92 1.21
C LEU A 288 36.58 27.82 2.32
N SER A 289 36.27 27.52 3.59
CA SER A 289 36.31 28.40 4.78
C SER A 289 35.22 29.48 4.79
N ASP A 290 34.86 29.93 6.00
CA ASP A 290 33.75 30.87 6.24
C ASP A 290 33.89 32.17 5.44
N GLU A 291 35.08 32.76 5.40
CA GLU A 291 35.36 34.04 4.73
C GLU A 291 35.18 33.94 3.20
N SER A 292 35.80 32.93 2.59
CA SER A 292 35.64 32.65 1.16
C SER A 292 34.21 32.31 0.81
N PHE A 293 33.52 31.51 1.64
CA PHE A 293 32.16 31.08 1.37
C PHE A 293 31.17 32.25 1.42
N GLU A 294 31.23 33.13 2.42
CA GLU A 294 30.36 34.33 2.45
C GLU A 294 30.64 35.29 1.30
N THR A 295 31.92 35.47 0.95
CA THR A 295 32.34 36.27 -0.20
C THR A 295 31.74 35.72 -1.49
N LEU A 296 31.92 34.43 -1.73
CA LEU A 296 31.41 33.75 -2.92
C LEU A 296 29.88 33.73 -2.95
N LYS A 297 29.21 33.41 -1.84
CA LYS A 297 27.75 33.38 -1.71
C LYS A 297 27.13 34.73 -2.06
N THR A 298 27.77 35.83 -1.67
CA THR A 298 27.34 37.19 -2.02
C THR A 298 27.58 37.52 -3.51
N SER A 299 28.65 37.01 -4.11
CA SER A 299 29.05 37.34 -5.49
C SER A 299 28.36 36.50 -6.59
N ILE A 300 28.18 35.19 -6.37
CA ILE A 300 27.73 34.23 -7.39
C ILE A 300 26.59 33.31 -6.93
N GLY A 301 26.20 33.37 -5.65
CA GLY A 301 25.16 32.50 -5.08
C GLY A 301 25.64 31.07 -4.75
N VAL A 302 24.88 30.38 -3.89
CA VAL A 302 25.25 29.04 -3.37
C VAL A 302 25.26 27.97 -4.47
N ASP A 303 24.33 28.05 -5.42
CA ASP A 303 24.21 27.00 -6.45
C ASP A 303 25.37 27.04 -7.45
N LYS A 304 25.86 28.24 -7.80
CA LYS A 304 27.08 28.36 -8.62
C LYS A 304 28.34 27.95 -7.87
N ILE A 305 28.42 28.19 -6.56
CA ILE A 305 29.49 27.62 -5.72
C ILE A 305 29.44 26.10 -5.78
N ARG A 306 28.25 25.51 -5.66
CA ARG A 306 28.06 24.05 -5.67
C ARG A 306 28.51 23.44 -6.98
N GLU A 307 28.02 23.96 -8.11
CA GLU A 307 28.42 23.56 -9.47
C GLU A 307 29.96 23.56 -9.61
N LEU A 308 30.61 24.67 -9.26
CA LEU A 308 32.06 24.82 -9.34
C LEU A 308 32.84 23.86 -8.42
N VAL A 309 32.25 23.40 -7.31
CA VAL A 309 32.87 22.40 -6.42
C VAL A 309 32.63 20.99 -6.94
N GLU A 310 31.45 20.70 -7.46
CA GLU A 310 31.06 19.38 -7.97
C GLU A 310 31.84 19.00 -9.24
N ASP A 311 32.24 19.97 -10.07
CA ASP A 311 33.23 19.81 -11.17
C ASP A 311 34.53 19.10 -10.77
N TYR A 312 34.98 19.25 -9.51
CA TYR A 312 36.22 18.68 -8.98
C TYR A 312 36.01 17.59 -7.92
N CYS A 313 34.82 17.55 -7.33
CA CYS A 313 34.46 16.74 -6.17
C CYS A 313 32.94 16.56 -6.17
N PRO A 314 32.38 15.72 -7.06
CA PRO A 314 30.94 15.47 -7.08
C PRO A 314 30.51 14.86 -5.73
N ALA A 315 29.39 15.32 -5.21
CA ALA A 315 28.79 14.73 -4.02
C ALA A 315 28.31 13.31 -4.32
N ARG A 316 28.46 12.39 -3.37
CA ARG A 316 28.04 10.98 -3.50
C ARG A 316 27.39 10.53 -2.21
N LEU A 317 26.45 9.60 -2.29
CA LEU A 317 25.74 9.14 -1.11
C LEU A 317 26.49 7.96 -0.48
N GLU A 318 26.71 8.00 0.84
CA GLU A 318 27.22 6.83 1.57
C GLU A 318 26.09 5.81 1.76
N VAL A 319 26.27 4.59 1.25
CA VAL A 319 25.33 3.46 1.41
C VAL A 319 26.08 2.24 1.92
N GLY A 320 25.46 1.46 2.80
CA GLY A 320 26.12 0.30 3.40
C GLY A 320 25.22 -0.62 4.21
N THR A 321 25.82 -1.70 4.72
CA THR A 321 25.12 -2.63 5.61
C THR A 321 24.70 -1.95 6.91
N HIS A 322 23.51 -2.29 7.41
CA HIS A 322 23.01 -1.91 8.74
C HIS A 322 24.08 -2.04 9.84
N ARG A 323 24.88 -3.11 9.80
CA ARG A 323 25.98 -3.38 10.75
C ARG A 323 27.14 -2.37 10.71
N THR A 324 27.34 -1.66 9.61
CA THR A 324 28.32 -0.56 9.50
C THR A 324 27.89 0.65 10.33
N TYR A 325 26.58 0.92 10.39
CA TYR A 325 26.01 2.11 11.03
C TYR A 325 25.56 1.85 12.47
N GLY A 326 25.26 0.59 12.84
CA GLY A 326 24.95 0.22 14.22
C GLY A 326 24.92 -1.29 14.46
N ARG A 327 25.39 -1.73 15.64
CA ARG A 327 25.37 -3.16 16.05
C ARG A 327 23.99 -3.68 16.50
N HIS A 328 23.02 -2.79 16.63
CA HIS A 328 21.66 -3.09 17.12
C HIS A 328 20.67 -3.33 15.96
N PHE A 329 20.97 -2.82 14.76
CA PHE A 329 20.27 -3.17 13.53
C PHE A 329 20.52 -4.64 13.15
N ALA A 330 19.58 -5.26 12.45
CA ALA A 330 19.72 -6.64 12.00
C ALA A 330 20.45 -6.71 10.64
N ALA A 331 19.84 -7.32 9.63
CA ALA A 331 20.47 -7.50 8.31
C ALA A 331 19.68 -6.72 7.26
N GLY A 332 20.35 -5.78 6.61
CA GLY A 332 19.78 -4.86 5.61
C GLY A 332 20.83 -3.86 5.16
N HIS A 333 20.44 -2.95 4.29
CA HIS A 333 21.27 -1.84 3.81
C HIS A 333 20.50 -0.52 3.90
N THR A 334 21.24 0.55 4.19
CA THR A 334 20.70 1.89 4.42
C THR A 334 21.67 2.92 3.85
N SER A 335 21.16 4.09 3.49
CA SER A 335 22.00 5.27 3.21
C SER A 335 22.27 6.04 4.49
N GLU A 336 23.39 6.75 4.55
CA GLU A 336 23.61 7.87 5.45
C GLU A 336 23.61 9.16 4.61
N LEU A 337 22.97 10.24 5.07
CA LEU A 337 22.94 11.54 4.37
C LEU A 337 24.28 12.30 4.48
N ASP A 338 25.35 11.58 4.19
CA ASP A 338 26.76 11.95 4.30
C ASP A 338 27.53 11.42 3.08
N SER A 339 28.71 11.98 2.84
CA SER A 339 29.69 11.54 1.86
C SER A 339 31.09 11.60 2.48
N GLY A 340 31.81 10.48 2.41
CA GLY A 340 33.27 10.54 2.46
C GLY A 340 33.83 11.46 1.36
N ASN A 341 34.89 12.20 1.66
CA ASN A 341 35.58 13.11 0.72
C ASN A 341 36.81 12.49 0.04
N TYR A 342 36.99 11.18 0.12
CA TYR A 342 38.24 10.49 -0.23
C TYR A 342 38.43 10.26 -1.74
N HIS A 343 37.36 10.37 -2.53
CA HIS A 343 37.41 10.36 -4.00
C HIS A 343 37.85 11.72 -4.57
N CYS A 344 37.78 12.79 -3.78
CA CYS A 344 38.05 14.15 -4.25
C CYS A 344 39.54 14.48 -4.34
N GLN A 345 39.92 15.20 -5.41
CA GLN A 345 41.30 15.56 -5.68
C GLN A 345 41.82 16.61 -4.68
N ARG A 346 42.94 16.30 -4.01
CA ARG A 346 43.58 17.20 -3.04
C ARG A 346 44.41 18.30 -3.71
N GLY A 347 44.47 19.47 -3.07
CA GLY A 347 45.22 20.63 -3.56
C GLY A 347 44.50 21.43 -4.65
N THR A 348 43.20 21.17 -4.83
CA THR A 348 42.36 21.79 -5.87
C THR A 348 41.84 23.16 -5.43
N SER A 349 41.44 24.00 -6.38
CA SER A 349 40.86 25.33 -6.12
C SER A 349 39.80 25.66 -7.16
N ILE A 350 38.69 26.26 -6.74
CA ILE A 350 37.74 26.87 -7.67
C ILE A 350 38.21 28.29 -8.01
N HIS A 351 37.85 28.77 -9.19
CA HIS A 351 38.31 30.07 -9.70
C HIS A 351 37.12 30.94 -10.08
N VAL A 352 37.02 32.13 -9.47
CA VAL A 352 35.95 33.11 -9.73
C VAL A 352 36.60 34.48 -9.89
N ASP A 353 36.28 35.17 -11.00
CA ASP A 353 36.85 36.48 -11.37
C ASP A 353 38.39 36.57 -11.27
N GLY A 354 39.07 35.48 -11.63
CA GLY A 354 40.54 35.37 -11.57
C GLY A 354 41.11 35.16 -10.17
N THR A 355 40.27 35.09 -9.13
CA THR A 355 40.66 34.76 -7.75
C THR A 355 40.56 33.25 -7.53
N SER A 356 41.59 32.66 -6.91
CA SER A 356 41.67 31.22 -6.60
C SER A 356 41.23 30.96 -5.17
N TYR A 357 40.22 30.12 -4.99
CA TYR A 357 39.67 29.72 -3.70
C TYR A 357 40.00 28.23 -3.42
N PRO A 358 40.93 27.93 -2.50
CA PRO A 358 41.38 26.56 -2.27
C PRO A 358 40.31 25.69 -1.57
N LEU A 359 40.15 24.46 -2.05
CA LEU A 359 39.24 23.47 -1.48
C LEU A 359 39.94 22.59 -0.44
N ASN A 360 39.38 22.55 0.76
CA ASN A 360 39.95 21.84 1.90
C ASN A 360 39.39 20.41 2.06
N PHE A 361 40.04 19.44 1.40
CA PHE A 361 39.80 18.00 1.58
C PHE A 361 40.78 17.36 2.58
N SER A 362 41.18 18.08 3.63
CA SER A 362 42.07 17.54 4.68
C SER A 362 41.30 16.71 5.71
N GLY A 363 41.91 15.59 6.14
CA GLY A 363 41.22 14.55 6.92
C GLY A 363 40.32 13.66 6.06
N ARG A 364 40.08 12.42 6.52
CA ARG A 364 39.03 11.53 5.97
C ARG A 364 37.74 11.84 6.71
N GLN A 365 37.16 13.00 6.45
CA GLN A 365 36.03 13.53 7.22
C GLN A 365 34.72 13.33 6.47
N ALA A 366 33.72 12.90 7.23
CA ALA A 366 32.33 12.88 6.79
C ALA A 366 31.86 14.32 6.51
N SER A 367 31.02 14.47 5.49
CA SER A 367 30.53 15.73 4.92
C SER A 367 29.07 15.56 4.48
N THR A 368 28.14 16.27 5.14
CA THR A 368 26.70 16.07 4.91
C THR A 368 26.27 16.47 3.49
N VAL A 369 25.36 15.68 2.93
CA VAL A 369 24.77 15.87 1.59
C VAL A 369 23.26 16.12 1.68
N ILE A 370 22.70 16.56 0.56
CA ILE A 370 21.27 16.59 0.26
C ILE A 370 21.04 15.55 -0.83
N ILE A 371 20.00 14.73 -0.71
CA ILE A 371 19.49 13.93 -1.84
C ILE A 371 18.20 14.59 -2.34
N GLU A 372 18.08 14.75 -3.65
CA GLU A 372 16.96 15.44 -4.30
C GLU A 372 16.44 14.63 -5.49
N SER A 373 15.13 14.61 -5.69
CA SER A 373 14.49 13.90 -6.79
C SER A 373 13.31 14.70 -7.35
N PHE A 374 12.91 14.40 -8.59
CA PHE A 374 11.78 15.03 -9.27
C PHE A 374 10.71 13.97 -9.56
N LEU A 375 9.72 13.88 -8.67
CA LEU A 375 8.66 12.89 -8.79
C LEU A 375 7.70 13.29 -9.92
N PRO A 376 7.44 12.44 -10.93
CA PRO A 376 6.37 12.68 -11.90
C PRO A 376 5.02 12.65 -11.19
N THR A 377 4.33 13.78 -11.19
CA THR A 377 3.09 14.03 -10.45
C THR A 377 2.01 14.62 -11.36
N VAL A 378 0.76 14.62 -10.89
CA VAL A 378 -0.37 15.26 -11.57
C VAL A 378 -0.74 16.51 -10.75
N PRO A 379 -0.71 17.73 -11.33
CA PRO A 379 -1.20 18.92 -10.65
C PRO A 379 -2.63 18.70 -10.10
N GLY A 380 -2.92 19.16 -8.90
CA GLY A 380 -4.20 18.97 -8.20
C GLY A 380 -4.45 17.56 -7.66
N ALA A 381 -3.52 16.61 -7.80
CA ALA A 381 -3.58 15.31 -7.14
C ALA A 381 -2.81 15.34 -5.80
N THR A 382 -3.28 14.56 -4.84
CA THR A 382 -2.67 14.42 -3.50
C THR A 382 -1.78 13.18 -3.47
N TYR A 383 -0.59 13.35 -2.88
CA TYR A 383 0.42 12.33 -2.73
C TYR A 383 0.83 12.18 -1.26
N GLU A 384 1.27 10.98 -0.89
CA GLU A 384 1.92 10.71 0.38
C GLU A 384 3.38 10.31 0.13
N LEU A 385 4.32 11.00 0.79
CA LEU A 385 5.74 10.67 0.83
C LEU A 385 6.07 10.01 2.17
N ASP A 386 6.31 8.70 2.14
CA ASP A 386 6.80 7.94 3.29
C ASP A 386 8.33 7.90 3.30
N VAL A 387 8.92 8.12 4.46
CA VAL A 387 10.37 8.03 4.66
C VAL A 387 10.68 7.20 5.91
N ASP A 388 11.42 6.11 5.73
CA ASP A 388 11.94 5.29 6.83
C ASP A 388 13.36 5.79 7.20
N TYR A 389 13.47 6.48 8.34
CA TYR A 389 14.67 7.20 8.76
C TYR A 389 15.03 6.97 10.23
N GLN A 390 16.31 7.17 10.57
CA GLN A 390 16.80 7.13 11.96
C GLN A 390 18.12 7.91 12.11
N LYS A 391 18.55 8.14 13.35
CA LYS A 391 19.88 8.67 13.67
C LYS A 391 20.87 7.54 13.90
N ARG A 392 22.07 7.65 13.31
CA ARG A 392 23.19 6.73 13.54
C ARG A 392 23.63 6.76 15.01
N ASN A 393 23.85 5.60 15.61
CA ASN A 393 24.24 5.48 17.02
C ASN A 393 25.78 5.37 17.17
N TYR A 394 26.43 6.41 17.71
CA TYR A 394 27.86 6.41 18.05
C TYR A 394 28.12 6.20 19.55
N SER A 395 29.19 5.47 19.86
CA SER A 395 29.66 5.19 21.21
C SER A 395 30.17 6.44 21.96
N THR A 396 29.26 7.11 22.67
CA THR A 396 29.48 7.77 23.98
C THR A 396 30.75 8.63 24.15
N SER A 397 30.90 9.73 23.40
CA SER A 397 31.95 10.74 23.68
C SER A 397 31.72 12.17 23.16
N ILE A 398 30.55 12.49 22.60
CA ILE A 398 30.21 13.82 22.03
C ILE A 398 29.14 14.50 22.90
N ASN A 399 29.16 15.84 22.97
CA ASN A 399 28.21 16.65 23.74
C ASN A 399 26.76 16.48 23.18
N PRO A 400 25.74 16.21 24.03
CA PRO A 400 24.33 16.18 23.63
C PRO A 400 23.86 17.37 22.79
N ASP A 401 24.33 18.59 23.09
CA ASP A 401 23.97 19.80 22.33
C ASP A 401 24.47 19.76 20.87
N GLN A 402 25.50 18.97 20.58
CA GLN A 402 26.02 18.71 19.23
C GLN A 402 25.34 17.50 18.56
N ALA A 403 24.39 16.87 19.26
CA ALA A 403 23.73 15.63 18.83
C ALA A 403 22.26 15.83 18.44
N TYR A 404 21.67 17.02 18.63
CA TYR A 404 20.35 17.37 18.08
C TYR A 404 20.46 17.50 16.55
N ARG A 405 19.79 16.59 15.85
CA ARG A 405 19.89 16.39 14.40
C ARG A 405 18.53 15.88 13.91
N GLU A 406 17.91 16.65 13.03
CA GLU A 406 16.60 16.38 12.43
C GLU A 406 16.77 16.01 10.96
N LEU A 407 15.89 15.16 10.45
CA LEU A 407 15.75 15.01 9.01
C LEU A 407 14.86 16.15 8.52
N VAL A 408 15.38 17.02 7.67
CA VAL A 408 14.54 17.97 6.94
C VAL A 408 14.15 17.35 5.61
N ALA A 409 12.84 17.23 5.40
CA ALA A 409 12.25 16.81 4.15
C ALA A 409 11.54 18.01 3.52
N THR A 410 11.77 18.28 2.24
CA THR A 410 11.03 19.30 1.49
C THR A 410 10.22 18.66 0.37
N THR A 411 9.03 19.19 0.12
CA THR A 411 8.16 18.85 -1.01
C THR A 411 7.71 20.17 -1.63
N ALA A 412 7.87 20.36 -2.94
CA ALA A 412 7.56 21.65 -3.56
C ALA A 412 6.07 21.84 -3.94
N GLY A 413 5.19 20.93 -3.51
CA GLY A 413 3.73 21.13 -3.47
C GLY A 413 3.26 21.38 -2.04
N ASP A 414 2.05 21.93 -1.88
CA ASP A 414 1.50 22.36 -0.59
C ASP A 414 1.31 21.16 0.37
N ILE A 415 2.00 21.19 1.50
CA ILE A 415 1.88 20.18 2.57
C ILE A 415 0.53 20.31 3.29
N GLU A 416 -0.22 19.21 3.34
CA GLU A 416 -1.52 19.11 4.00
C GLU A 416 -1.41 18.55 5.43
N SER A 417 -0.52 17.57 5.62
CA SER A 417 -0.23 17.00 6.94
C SER A 417 1.11 16.28 7.00
N VAL A 418 1.69 16.23 8.20
CA VAL A 418 2.92 15.49 8.48
C VAL A 418 2.70 14.65 9.74
N THR A 419 3.06 13.37 9.69
CA THR A 419 3.02 12.47 10.85
C THR A 419 4.32 11.69 10.96
N VAL A 420 4.73 11.39 12.21
CA VAL A 420 5.84 10.47 12.48
C VAL A 420 5.38 9.48 13.54
N SER A 421 5.68 8.20 13.33
CA SER A 421 5.28 7.13 14.26
C SER A 421 5.77 7.40 15.69
N GLY A 422 4.81 7.56 16.61
CA GLY A 422 5.05 7.81 18.04
C GLY A 422 5.35 9.27 18.42
N ILE A 423 5.17 10.24 17.51
CA ILE A 423 5.37 11.67 17.78
C ILE A 423 4.06 12.42 17.48
N PRO A 424 3.46 13.14 18.45
CA PRO A 424 2.09 13.64 18.33
C PRO A 424 1.93 14.93 17.51
N GLU A 425 3.00 15.70 17.33
CA GLU A 425 3.00 16.99 16.62
C GLU A 425 4.36 17.18 15.94
N ILE A 426 4.36 17.64 14.69
CA ILE A 426 5.55 17.78 13.83
C ILE A 426 5.58 19.21 13.27
N GLU A 427 6.70 19.90 13.44
CA GLU A 427 6.89 21.23 12.87
C GLU A 427 7.01 21.14 11.35
N HIS A 428 6.20 21.91 10.64
CA HIS A 428 6.23 22.02 9.20
C HIS A 428 5.72 23.40 8.75
N ASP A 429 6.16 23.82 7.57
CA ASP A 429 5.58 24.91 6.81
C ASP A 429 4.92 24.36 5.52
N SER A 430 4.50 25.26 4.63
CA SER A 430 3.91 24.92 3.32
C SER A 430 4.68 23.90 2.47
N HIS A 431 6.01 23.80 2.64
CA HIS A 431 6.92 23.04 1.76
C HIS A 431 8.03 22.30 2.50
N THR A 432 8.22 22.55 3.81
CA THR A 432 9.29 21.98 4.63
C THR A 432 8.71 21.24 5.83
N SER A 433 9.13 19.99 6.02
CA SER A 433 8.86 19.18 7.21
C SER A 433 10.14 19.00 8.03
N TYR A 434 10.11 19.40 9.30
CA TYR A 434 11.17 19.13 10.26
C TYR A 434 10.83 17.83 10.96
N LEU A 435 11.45 16.73 10.56
CA LEU A 435 11.17 15.39 11.07
C LEU A 435 12.10 15.11 12.27
N PRO A 436 11.65 15.34 13.52
CA PRO A 436 12.47 15.09 14.69
C PRO A 436 12.84 13.61 14.76
N ILE A 437 14.07 13.35 15.19
CA ILE A 437 14.46 12.03 15.63
C ILE A 437 14.49 12.10 17.14
N LEU A 438 13.45 11.54 17.78
CA LEU A 438 13.45 11.38 19.23
C LEU A 438 14.77 10.70 19.62
N PRO A 439 15.59 11.36 20.45
CA PRO A 439 16.94 10.89 20.65
C PRO A 439 16.92 9.58 21.44
N THR A 440 17.55 8.53 20.90
CA THR A 440 18.26 7.54 21.72
C THR A 440 19.53 8.18 22.31
N VAL A 441 19.34 9.29 23.04
CA VAL A 441 20.36 9.88 23.91
C VAL A 441 20.20 9.19 25.25
N ASN A 442 21.24 8.48 25.65
CA ASN A 442 21.40 8.08 27.04
C ASN A 442 21.29 9.33 27.94
N GLY A 443 20.19 9.45 28.69
CA GLY A 443 20.09 10.36 29.84
C GLY A 443 19.05 11.49 29.79
N LEU A 444 18.13 11.57 28.81
CA LEU A 444 17.00 12.54 28.83
C LEU A 444 15.70 11.99 28.18
N ASP A 445 15.23 10.85 28.67
CA ASP A 445 13.81 10.61 28.99
C ASP A 445 13.67 9.12 29.40
N ASP A 446 13.77 8.90 30.69
CA ASP A 446 13.98 7.62 31.38
C ASP A 446 12.75 6.66 31.32
N VAL A 447 11.83 6.82 30.37
CA VAL A 447 10.51 6.16 30.38
C VAL A 447 10.42 4.92 29.48
N TYR A 448 10.41 3.74 30.09
CA TYR A 448 10.24 2.44 29.42
C TYR A 448 8.83 1.86 29.63
N THR A 449 8.18 1.43 28.55
CA THR A 449 6.86 0.75 28.60
C THR A 449 6.97 -0.77 28.47
N LEU A 450 6.73 -1.50 29.56
CA LEU A 450 6.50 -2.95 29.50
C LEU A 450 5.14 -3.21 28.82
N THR A 451 5.07 -4.01 27.76
CA THR A 451 3.82 -4.16 26.96
C THR A 451 3.04 -5.46 27.21
N GLN A 452 3.70 -6.49 27.75
CA GLN A 452 3.12 -7.81 27.99
C GLN A 452 2.97 -8.11 29.49
N VAL A 453 2.27 -7.24 30.22
CA VAL A 453 2.03 -7.38 31.66
C VAL A 453 0.63 -7.94 31.94
N PHE A 454 0.53 -8.84 32.91
CA PHE A 454 -0.70 -9.52 33.33
C PHE A 454 -0.84 -9.52 34.87
N ASN A 455 -2.07 -9.58 35.37
CA ASN A 455 -2.30 -9.71 36.80
C ASN A 455 -1.98 -11.14 37.28
N MET A 456 -1.75 -11.28 38.59
CA MET A 456 -1.61 -12.59 39.24
C MET A 456 -2.86 -13.47 39.06
N SER A 457 -4.05 -12.87 38.95
CA SER A 457 -5.32 -13.56 38.65
C SER A 457 -5.36 -14.18 37.25
N ASP A 458 -4.73 -13.51 36.28
CA ASP A 458 -4.90 -13.81 34.85
C ASP A 458 -3.96 -14.96 34.44
N THR A 459 -2.83 -15.07 35.13
CA THR A 459 -1.83 -16.14 34.93
C THR A 459 -2.00 -17.31 35.89
N GLY A 460 -2.61 -17.10 37.07
CA GLY A 460 -2.68 -18.11 38.14
C GLY A 460 -1.32 -18.48 38.74
N ILE A 461 -0.24 -17.75 38.40
CA ILE A 461 1.10 -17.98 38.95
C ILE A 461 1.15 -17.33 40.34
N GLY A 462 1.39 -18.13 41.38
CA GLY A 462 1.41 -17.66 42.76
C GLY A 462 2.59 -16.73 43.06
N GLN A 463 2.51 -15.96 44.16
CA GLN A 463 3.52 -14.95 44.52
C GLN A 463 4.96 -15.49 44.66
N ASN A 464 5.15 -16.80 44.87
CA ASN A 464 6.47 -17.45 44.89
C ASN A 464 6.65 -18.41 43.70
N GLY A 465 6.05 -18.05 42.56
CA GLY A 465 5.92 -18.88 41.38
C GLY A 465 4.88 -20.00 41.52
N SER A 466 4.82 -20.85 40.49
CA SER A 466 4.02 -22.08 40.46
C SER A 466 4.89 -23.29 40.02
N PRO A 467 4.49 -24.54 40.32
CA PRO A 467 5.31 -25.73 40.01
C PRO A 467 5.63 -25.91 38.52
N VAL A 468 6.75 -26.56 38.22
CA VAL A 468 7.13 -26.95 36.84
C VAL A 468 6.02 -27.80 36.22
N GLY A 469 5.62 -27.45 35.00
CA GLY A 469 4.50 -28.09 34.30
C GLY A 469 3.12 -27.49 34.59
N TYR A 470 3.00 -26.55 35.54
CA TYR A 470 1.80 -25.74 35.69
C TYR A 470 1.44 -25.10 34.34
N THR A 471 0.16 -25.21 33.97
CA THR A 471 -0.35 -24.77 32.66
C THR A 471 -1.63 -23.96 32.88
N PHE A 472 -1.73 -22.82 32.23
CA PHE A 472 -2.87 -21.91 32.29
C PHE A 472 -3.24 -21.43 30.87
N THR A 473 -4.44 -20.87 30.74
CA THR A 473 -4.89 -20.20 29.52
C THR A 473 -5.08 -18.73 29.86
N LEU A 474 -4.51 -17.81 29.07
CA LEU A 474 -4.68 -16.38 29.30
C LEU A 474 -6.15 -15.94 29.06
N PRO A 475 -6.86 -15.41 30.09
CA PRO A 475 -8.28 -15.07 29.98
C PRO A 475 -8.52 -13.67 29.38
N SER A 476 -7.51 -12.81 29.46
CA SER A 476 -7.51 -11.39 29.11
C SER A 476 -6.35 -11.09 28.17
N ASP A 477 -6.44 -9.94 27.52
CA ASP A 477 -5.35 -9.32 26.78
C ASP A 477 -4.35 -8.70 27.78
N SER A 478 -3.08 -8.51 27.38
CA SER A 478 -2.09 -7.86 28.24
C SER A 478 -2.40 -6.38 28.44
N PHE A 479 -1.86 -5.80 29.51
CA PHE A 479 -1.80 -4.35 29.69
C PHE A 479 -0.34 -3.89 29.69
N SER A 480 -0.17 -2.57 29.53
CA SER A 480 1.14 -1.93 29.54
C SER A 480 1.41 -1.17 30.85
N VAL A 481 2.67 -1.06 31.24
CA VAL A 481 3.13 -0.30 32.42
C VAL A 481 4.36 0.52 32.03
N SER A 482 4.30 1.85 32.20
CA SER A 482 5.42 2.75 31.89
C SER A 482 6.21 3.12 33.15
N VAL A 483 7.53 3.07 33.06
CA VAL A 483 8.48 3.15 34.18
C VAL A 483 9.57 4.17 33.87
N GLU A 484 9.70 5.19 34.72
CA GLU A 484 10.88 6.06 34.86
C GLU A 484 12.03 5.24 35.50
N ASP A 485 13.19 5.14 34.84
CA ASP A 485 14.40 4.40 35.26
C ASP A 485 15.68 4.96 34.59
N ASP A 486 16.77 5.12 35.36
CA ASP A 486 17.98 5.85 34.93
C ASP A 486 19.14 4.97 34.40
N ASP A 487 18.97 3.65 34.26
CA ASP A 487 20.05 2.75 33.80
C ASP A 487 19.67 1.67 32.76
N ASN A 488 18.41 1.64 32.30
CA ASN A 488 17.85 0.65 31.36
C ASN A 488 17.79 -0.79 31.93
N LEU A 489 17.81 -0.94 33.25
CA LEU A 489 17.59 -2.20 33.96
C LEU A 489 16.39 -2.04 34.89
N LEU A 490 15.49 -3.03 34.93
CA LEU A 490 14.42 -3.03 35.93
C LEU A 490 14.93 -3.39 37.36
N GLU A 491 16.26 -3.33 37.59
CA GLU A 491 17.02 -3.55 38.85
C GLU A 491 18.50 -3.06 38.72
N ASP A 492 18.95 -2.10 39.55
CA ASP A 492 20.37 -1.65 39.65
C ASP A 492 21.29 -2.60 40.46
N ASN A 493 22.55 -2.75 40.04
CA ASN A 493 23.60 -3.52 40.71
C ASN A 493 25.01 -2.89 40.59
N ASN A 494 25.68 -2.70 41.73
CA ASN A 494 27.12 -2.49 41.80
C ASN A 494 27.89 -3.76 42.20
N GLY A 495 28.32 -4.54 41.19
CA GLY A 495 29.17 -5.71 41.37
C GLY A 495 29.43 -6.42 40.05
N SER A 496 30.68 -6.82 39.78
CA SER A 496 31.19 -7.21 38.45
C SER A 496 30.67 -8.52 37.84
N ASN A 497 29.48 -8.99 38.22
CA ASN A 497 28.91 -10.27 37.84
C ASN A 497 27.47 -10.12 37.31
N ASN A 498 27.31 -10.04 35.98
CA ASN A 498 26.03 -10.15 35.27
C ASN A 498 25.46 -11.59 35.34
N VAL A 499 25.09 -12.04 36.54
CA VAL A 499 24.50 -13.36 36.77
C VAL A 499 22.99 -13.23 36.96
N VAL A 500 22.25 -14.08 36.24
CA VAL A 500 20.80 -14.22 36.40
C VAL A 500 20.50 -14.75 37.80
N GLY A 501 20.14 -13.86 38.74
CA GLY A 501 19.63 -14.27 40.06
C GLY A 501 19.95 -13.40 41.29
N SER A 502 20.33 -12.13 41.13
CA SER A 502 20.65 -11.19 42.24
C SER A 502 19.64 -10.02 42.38
N GLN A 503 19.83 -9.16 43.40
CA GLN A 503 19.09 -7.93 43.79
C GLN A 503 20.06 -7.10 44.67
N SER A 504 20.02 -5.78 44.86
CA SER A 504 19.37 -4.62 44.19
C SER A 504 19.72 -3.37 45.05
N LEU A 505 20.27 -2.24 44.56
CA LEU A 505 20.54 -1.09 45.48
C LEU A 505 20.40 0.40 45.01
N ASP A 506 19.48 0.74 44.10
CA ASP A 506 18.67 1.98 44.30
C ASP A 506 17.22 1.86 43.79
N PRO A 507 16.30 1.26 44.58
CA PRO A 507 14.88 1.20 44.22
C PRO A 507 14.17 2.57 44.21
N THR A 508 14.86 3.68 44.52
CA THR A 508 14.23 5.01 44.59
C THR A 508 14.18 5.75 43.26
N LYS A 509 14.84 5.22 42.23
CA LYS A 509 14.84 5.75 40.86
C LYS A 509 13.77 5.11 39.98
N GLN A 510 13.53 3.82 40.17
CA GLN A 510 12.53 3.04 39.43
C GLN A 510 11.10 3.38 39.87
N ARG A 511 10.42 4.17 39.04
CA ARG A 511 9.12 4.78 39.37
C ARG A 511 8.13 4.61 38.23
N LEU A 512 6.84 4.53 38.54
CA LEU A 512 5.81 4.57 37.51
C LEU A 512 5.76 5.96 36.85
N ALA A 513 5.98 6.00 35.53
CA ALA A 513 5.89 7.22 34.73
C ALA A 513 4.44 7.75 34.62
N VAL A 514 3.46 6.86 34.74
CA VAL A 514 2.02 7.13 34.71
C VAL A 514 1.31 6.33 35.79
N ALA A 515 0.12 6.75 36.24
CA ALA A 515 -0.64 5.95 37.19
C ALA A 515 -1.06 4.60 36.58
N PHE A 516 -1.00 3.54 37.37
CA PHE A 516 -1.33 2.17 36.95
C PHE A 516 -2.23 1.50 37.99
N GLY A 517 -3.48 1.20 37.62
CA GLY A 517 -4.46 0.60 38.52
C GLY A 517 -4.70 1.46 39.78
N ALA A 518 -4.31 0.92 40.95
CA ALA A 518 -4.40 1.62 42.24
C ALA A 518 -3.08 2.31 42.66
N PHE A 519 -2.09 2.38 41.76
CA PHE A 519 -0.77 2.97 42.00
C PHE A 519 -0.65 4.32 41.30
N ASN A 520 -0.14 5.31 42.01
CA ASN A 520 0.02 6.67 41.50
C ASN A 520 1.26 6.79 40.59
N LYS A 521 1.32 7.83 39.75
CA LYS A 521 2.60 8.26 39.14
C LYS A 521 3.62 8.47 40.27
N GLY A 522 4.86 8.01 40.07
CA GLY A 522 5.94 8.09 41.05
C GLY A 522 5.98 6.93 42.07
N ALA A 523 5.05 5.98 42.00
CA ALA A 523 5.08 4.75 42.79
C ALA A 523 6.22 3.83 42.36
N TYR A 524 6.77 3.04 43.28
CA TYR A 524 7.96 2.21 43.06
C TYR A 524 7.62 0.91 42.33
N ILE A 525 8.47 0.47 41.41
CA ILE A 525 8.32 -0.75 40.62
C ILE A 525 9.66 -1.46 40.45
N HIS A 526 9.71 -2.79 40.55
CA HIS A 526 10.94 -3.58 40.46
C HIS A 526 10.69 -5.06 40.11
N SER A 527 11.72 -5.82 39.71
CA SER A 527 11.65 -7.22 39.24
C SER A 527 12.38 -8.22 40.16
N ARG A 528 11.63 -9.08 40.87
CA ARG A 528 12.21 -9.89 41.96
C ARG A 528 12.73 -11.27 41.56
N ALA A 529 12.15 -11.87 40.52
CA ALA A 529 12.32 -13.30 40.20
C ALA A 529 11.77 -13.61 38.80
N PHE A 530 12.00 -14.82 38.29
CA PHE A 530 11.43 -15.26 37.01
C PHE A 530 11.16 -16.77 36.96
N GLN A 531 10.39 -17.18 35.94
CA GLN A 531 10.28 -18.56 35.47
C GLN A 531 10.41 -18.60 33.94
N ASN A 532 11.01 -19.67 33.41
CA ASN A 532 10.95 -19.97 31.98
C ASN A 532 9.55 -20.47 31.64
N VAL A 533 9.08 -20.12 30.44
CA VAL A 533 7.75 -20.43 29.92
C VAL A 533 7.82 -21.03 28.52
N TYR A 534 6.77 -21.76 28.15
CA TYR A 534 6.58 -22.31 26.81
C TYR A 534 5.12 -22.16 26.40
N ASN A 535 4.87 -21.53 25.26
CA ASN A 535 3.54 -21.33 24.69
C ASN A 535 3.16 -22.60 23.91
N LEU A 536 2.20 -23.36 24.43
CA LEU A 536 1.70 -24.60 23.82
C LEU A 536 0.85 -24.34 22.56
N THR A 537 0.40 -23.10 22.34
CA THR A 537 -0.31 -22.68 21.12
C THR A 537 0.67 -22.36 20.00
N THR A 538 1.70 -21.57 20.28
CA THR A 538 2.64 -21.05 19.24
C THR A 538 3.95 -21.81 19.13
N GLY A 539 4.32 -22.63 20.12
CA GLY A 539 5.60 -23.34 20.20
C GLY A 539 6.78 -22.48 20.67
N GLN A 540 6.54 -21.22 21.08
CA GLN A 540 7.60 -20.31 21.54
C GLN A 540 8.04 -20.63 22.96
N ALA A 541 9.33 -20.43 23.24
CA ALA A 541 9.93 -20.50 24.58
C ALA A 541 10.41 -19.09 24.99
N GLY A 542 10.33 -18.76 26.28
CA GLY A 542 10.77 -17.45 26.78
C GLY A 542 10.71 -17.36 28.30
N ARG A 543 10.52 -16.16 28.85
CA ARG A 543 10.45 -15.94 30.31
C ARG A 543 9.25 -15.11 30.73
N VAL A 544 8.84 -15.33 31.98
CA VAL A 544 7.94 -14.46 32.72
C VAL A 544 8.63 -13.98 33.99
N TYR A 545 8.63 -12.67 34.20
CA TYR A 545 9.28 -11.98 35.30
C TYR A 545 8.24 -11.52 36.32
N GLN A 546 8.56 -11.70 37.61
CA GLN A 546 7.75 -11.21 38.72
C GLN A 546 8.06 -9.73 38.94
N ILE A 547 7.15 -8.85 38.52
CA ILE A 547 7.24 -7.42 38.84
C ILE A 547 6.37 -7.09 40.05
N ARG A 548 6.84 -6.17 40.90
CA ARG A 548 6.11 -5.72 42.08
C ARG A 548 5.98 -4.21 42.07
N VAL A 549 4.79 -3.71 42.39
CA VAL A 549 4.46 -2.27 42.35
C VAL A 549 3.93 -1.83 43.72
N SER A 550 4.39 -0.69 44.24
CA SER A 550 3.87 -0.11 45.49
C SER A 550 3.99 1.41 45.60
N ASN A 551 3.01 2.03 46.26
CA ASN A 551 3.09 3.43 46.67
C ASN A 551 4.04 3.66 47.88
N THR A 552 4.55 2.61 48.54
CA THR A 552 5.35 2.73 49.78
C THR A 552 6.72 2.07 49.69
N TYR A 553 7.77 2.85 49.98
CA TYR A 553 9.15 2.41 50.16
C TYR A 553 9.58 2.63 51.62
N ASP A 554 10.22 1.64 52.23
CA ASP A 554 10.82 1.74 53.56
C ASP A 554 12.34 1.99 53.44
N PRO A 555 12.81 3.24 53.66
CA PRO A 555 14.22 3.58 53.54
C PRO A 555 15.09 2.97 54.65
N ALA A 556 14.52 2.44 55.74
CA ALA A 556 15.29 1.78 56.80
C ALA A 556 15.66 0.34 56.46
N THR A 557 14.92 -0.31 55.57
CA THR A 557 15.15 -1.70 55.15
C THR A 557 15.45 -1.86 53.66
N GLY A 558 15.37 -0.77 52.88
CA GLY A 558 15.46 -0.81 51.41
C GLY A 558 14.28 -1.53 50.75
N ALA A 559 13.21 -1.81 51.51
CA ALA A 559 12.14 -2.69 51.07
C ALA A 559 10.93 -1.92 50.55
N ILE A 560 10.46 -2.31 49.37
CA ILE A 560 9.16 -1.90 48.84
C ILE A 560 8.06 -2.70 49.57
N ALA A 561 7.50 -2.07 50.61
CA ALA A 561 6.46 -2.63 51.46
C ALA A 561 5.10 -2.69 50.75
N ASN A 562 4.23 -3.61 51.16
CA ASN A 562 2.82 -3.74 50.72
C ASN A 562 2.54 -3.83 49.20
N GLY A 563 3.55 -4.03 48.35
CA GLY A 563 3.37 -4.01 46.89
C GLY A 563 2.61 -5.22 46.32
N THR A 564 1.81 -4.97 45.27
CA THR A 564 1.07 -5.99 44.50
C THR A 564 1.97 -6.62 43.43
N THR A 565 1.75 -7.91 43.18
CA THR A 565 2.52 -8.72 42.22
C THR A 565 1.80 -8.79 40.86
N HIS A 566 2.55 -8.57 39.80
CA HIS A 566 2.13 -8.75 38.40
C HIS A 566 3.21 -9.57 37.67
N TRP A 567 2.90 -10.01 36.45
CA TRP A 567 3.77 -10.88 35.65
C TRP A 567 4.02 -10.25 34.29
N ALA A 568 5.28 -9.98 33.97
CA ALA A 568 5.70 -9.42 32.68
C ALA A 568 6.38 -10.48 31.82
N PHE A 569 5.89 -10.71 30.61
CA PHE A 569 6.53 -11.61 29.64
C PHE A 569 7.60 -10.89 28.82
N THR A 570 8.59 -11.64 28.36
CA THR A 570 9.63 -11.11 27.48
C THR A 570 9.14 -10.95 26.03
N ASN A 571 9.70 -9.99 25.30
CA ASN A 571 9.31 -9.65 23.92
C ASN A 571 9.50 -10.80 22.92
N ASP A 572 10.49 -11.66 23.16
CA ASP A 572 10.74 -12.88 22.39
C ASP A 572 9.65 -13.97 22.62
N PHE A 573 8.72 -13.72 23.54
CA PHE A 573 7.61 -14.59 23.89
C PHE A 573 6.28 -13.84 23.70
N ILE A 574 5.54 -14.18 22.65
CA ILE A 574 4.25 -13.53 22.39
C ILE A 574 3.17 -14.24 23.22
N ALA A 575 2.50 -13.48 24.08
CA ALA A 575 1.49 -13.95 25.03
C ALA A 575 0.11 -13.33 24.71
N ARG A 576 -0.77 -14.08 24.02
CA ARG A 576 -2.10 -13.59 23.63
C ARG A 576 -3.22 -14.21 24.45
N LYS A 577 -4.35 -13.51 24.55
CA LYS A 577 -5.59 -14.05 25.08
C LYS A 577 -5.99 -15.35 24.37
N GLY A 578 -6.29 -16.39 25.14
CA GLY A 578 -6.55 -17.74 24.65
C GLY A 578 -5.31 -18.62 24.50
N ASP A 579 -4.08 -18.08 24.60
CA ASP A 579 -2.88 -18.91 24.56
C ASP A 579 -2.74 -19.80 25.80
N ARG A 580 -2.28 -21.04 25.57
CA ARG A 580 -2.02 -22.01 26.62
C ARG A 580 -0.54 -21.99 26.99
N ILE A 581 -0.20 -21.42 28.14
CA ILE A 581 1.19 -21.25 28.59
C ILE A 581 1.52 -22.30 29.64
N LYS A 582 2.71 -22.90 29.53
CA LYS A 582 3.28 -23.88 30.46
C LYS A 582 4.56 -23.35 31.11
N LEU A 583 4.68 -23.46 32.43
CA LEU A 583 5.92 -23.16 33.14
C LEU A 583 6.94 -24.30 32.97
N THR A 584 8.18 -23.98 32.61
CA THR A 584 9.23 -24.96 32.28
C THR A 584 10.43 -24.96 33.24
N SER A 585 10.55 -23.97 34.13
CA SER A 585 11.56 -23.96 35.20
C SER A 585 10.96 -23.77 36.59
N ASN A 586 11.74 -24.12 37.61
CA ASN A 586 11.44 -23.70 38.98
C ASN A 586 11.47 -22.16 39.10
N PHE A 587 10.74 -21.63 40.07
CA PHE A 587 10.81 -20.23 40.48
C PHE A 587 12.24 -19.92 40.93
N SER A 588 12.88 -18.97 40.24
CA SER A 588 14.28 -18.61 40.44
C SER A 588 14.36 -17.20 41.00
N ALA A 589 15.00 -17.05 42.16
CA ALA A 589 15.19 -15.75 42.80
C ALA A 589 16.13 -14.86 41.97
N GLY A 590 15.85 -13.55 41.99
CA GLY A 590 16.56 -12.50 41.25
C GLY A 590 15.99 -12.28 39.84
N GLY A 591 15.70 -11.03 39.51
CA GLY A 591 14.87 -10.67 38.35
C GLY A 591 15.54 -9.79 37.32
N ASN A 592 16.86 -9.59 37.37
CA ASN A 592 17.62 -8.73 36.44
C ASN A 592 17.20 -8.98 34.98
N VAL A 593 16.67 -7.92 34.38
CA VAL A 593 16.16 -7.85 33.01
C VAL A 593 16.30 -6.40 32.57
N SER A 594 16.94 -6.19 31.43
CA SER A 594 16.96 -4.86 30.81
C SER A 594 15.60 -4.63 30.15
N PHE A 595 15.17 -3.37 30.06
CA PHE A 595 13.88 -3.07 29.44
C PHE A 595 13.85 -3.50 27.97
N ASP A 596 15.00 -3.64 27.28
CA ASP A 596 15.12 -4.21 25.93
C ASP A 596 14.38 -5.56 25.74
N LYS A 597 14.25 -6.35 26.81
CA LYS A 597 13.57 -7.66 26.83
C LYS A 597 12.11 -7.61 27.23
N LEU A 598 11.60 -6.49 27.75
CA LEU A 598 10.21 -6.31 28.18
C LEU A 598 9.46 -5.19 27.41
N TYR A 599 10.21 -4.35 26.71
CA TYR A 599 9.76 -3.19 25.93
C TYR A 599 9.63 -3.54 24.45
N ALA A 600 8.42 -3.45 23.90
CA ALA A 600 8.21 -3.52 22.47
C ALA A 600 7.39 -2.31 22.02
N SER A 601 8.08 -1.24 21.60
CA SER A 601 7.45 -0.27 20.71
C SER A 601 7.15 -0.92 19.35
N SER A 602 6.29 -0.26 18.58
CA SER A 602 6.09 -0.59 17.15
C SER A 602 7.40 -0.52 16.35
N GLU A 603 8.40 0.25 16.80
CA GLU A 603 9.72 0.35 16.15
C GLU A 603 10.54 -0.94 16.23
N ALA A 604 10.27 -1.83 17.21
CA ALA A 604 10.95 -3.12 17.32
C ALA A 604 10.62 -4.08 16.16
N GLN A 605 9.58 -3.79 15.37
CA GLN A 605 9.27 -4.50 14.12
C GLN A 605 9.97 -3.89 12.89
N ASN A 606 10.52 -2.67 13.01
CA ASN A 606 11.17 -1.89 11.94
C ASN A 606 12.68 -1.65 12.22
N GLU A 607 13.31 -2.52 13.02
CA GLU A 607 14.73 -2.43 13.43
C GLU A 607 15.15 -1.12 14.14
N GLY A 608 14.18 -0.29 14.57
CA GLY A 608 14.41 1.03 15.17
C GLY A 608 14.08 2.22 14.26
N PHE A 609 13.88 2.00 12.96
CA PHE A 609 13.60 3.09 12.02
C PHE A 609 12.21 3.69 12.25
N LYS A 610 12.13 5.02 12.22
CA LYS A 610 10.89 5.80 12.27
C LYS A 610 10.33 5.92 10.85
N ALA A 611 9.04 5.67 10.69
CA ALA A 611 8.31 6.04 9.49
C ALA A 611 7.74 7.46 9.68
N ALA A 612 8.16 8.39 8.82
CA ALA A 612 7.48 9.66 8.57
C ALA A 612 6.53 9.51 7.37
N LYS A 613 5.39 10.20 7.40
CA LYS A 613 4.45 10.34 6.28
C LYS A 613 4.17 11.81 6.06
N ILE A 614 4.40 12.31 4.85
CA ILE A 614 4.14 13.71 4.44
C ILE A 614 3.08 13.68 3.34
N THR A 615 1.88 14.18 3.64
CA THR A 615 0.82 14.34 2.63
C THR A 615 0.93 15.73 2.01
N PHE A 616 0.97 15.81 0.69
CA PHE A 616 1.02 17.07 -0.06
C PHE A 616 0.18 17.00 -1.32
N THR A 617 -0.39 18.13 -1.75
CA THR A 617 -1.02 18.24 -3.08
C THR A 617 -0.02 18.83 -4.07
N ALA A 618 0.17 18.14 -5.20
CA ALA A 618 1.08 18.58 -6.24
C ALA A 618 0.49 19.75 -7.03
N ASP A 619 1.29 20.75 -7.36
CA ASP A 619 0.91 21.91 -8.18
C ASP A 619 1.51 21.86 -9.60
N ARG A 620 2.25 20.78 -9.93
CA ARG A 620 3.09 20.67 -11.14
C ARG A 620 3.27 19.20 -11.59
N PHE A 621 3.77 19.02 -12.82
CA PHE A 621 4.00 17.69 -13.41
C PHE A 621 5.24 16.95 -12.90
N PHE A 622 6.19 17.66 -12.29
CA PHE A 622 7.37 17.10 -11.65
C PHE A 622 7.57 17.80 -10.32
N THR A 623 7.22 17.15 -9.21
CA THR A 623 7.36 17.72 -7.87
C THR A 623 8.76 17.44 -7.32
N PRO A 624 9.61 18.46 -7.11
CA PRO A 624 10.85 18.32 -6.36
C PRO A 624 10.57 17.81 -4.94
N ILE A 625 11.32 16.80 -4.54
CA ILE A 625 11.48 16.39 -3.14
C ILE A 625 12.96 16.45 -2.76
N SER A 626 13.28 16.81 -1.51
CA SER A 626 14.65 16.65 -1.00
C SER A 626 14.69 16.17 0.44
N LEU A 627 15.72 15.39 0.78
CA LEU A 627 16.00 14.91 2.13
C LEU A 627 17.40 15.39 2.54
N LYS A 628 17.48 15.99 3.74
CA LYS A 628 18.69 16.69 4.22
C LYS A 628 18.94 16.49 5.71
N ASP A 629 20.20 16.26 6.04
CA ASP A 629 20.72 16.30 7.41
C ASP A 629 20.95 17.75 7.89
N THR A 630 20.37 18.12 9.04
CA THR A 630 20.59 19.44 9.70
C THR A 630 21.83 19.52 10.59
N GLY A 631 22.55 18.41 10.79
CA GLY A 631 23.69 18.29 11.69
C GLY A 631 25.04 18.77 11.13
N HIS A 632 26.10 18.58 11.92
CA HIS A 632 27.46 18.92 11.51
C HIS A 632 28.09 17.80 10.67
N PRO A 633 28.90 18.13 9.64
CA PRO A 633 29.87 17.21 9.06
C PRO A 633 30.69 16.50 10.16
N ASP A 634 30.86 15.18 10.07
CA ASP A 634 31.61 14.36 11.05
C ASP A 634 30.90 14.19 12.43
N SER A 635 29.57 13.98 12.42
CA SER A 635 28.76 13.71 13.64
C SER A 635 27.68 12.61 13.41
N TYR A 636 26.66 12.51 14.28
CA TYR A 636 25.65 11.42 14.28
C TYR A 636 24.71 11.40 13.05
N GLY A 637 25.19 10.96 11.88
CA GLY A 637 24.48 11.04 10.60
C GLY A 637 23.04 10.51 10.59
N ILE A 638 22.23 11.06 9.68
CA ILE A 638 20.87 10.58 9.43
C ILE A 638 20.93 9.40 8.48
N LEU A 639 20.35 8.28 8.90
CA LEU A 639 20.17 7.08 8.09
C LEU A 639 18.80 7.12 7.40
N VAL A 640 18.74 6.80 6.11
CA VAL A 640 17.49 6.65 5.34
C VAL A 640 17.53 5.29 4.63
N THR A 641 16.59 4.43 4.99
CA THR A 641 16.50 3.05 4.46
C THR A 641 15.49 2.93 3.33
N LYS A 642 14.46 3.79 3.34
CA LYS A 642 13.41 3.74 2.32
C LYS A 642 12.78 5.11 2.11
N VAL A 643 12.41 5.38 0.85
CA VAL A 643 11.56 6.50 0.44
C VAL A 643 10.47 5.92 -0.46
N VAL A 644 9.20 6.26 -0.22
CA VAL A 644 8.06 5.87 -1.06
C VAL A 644 7.23 7.09 -1.35
N SER A 645 6.80 7.28 -2.60
CA SER A 645 5.74 8.24 -2.94
C SER A 645 4.57 7.47 -3.54
N ASP A 646 3.35 7.68 -3.06
CA ASP A 646 2.12 7.14 -3.66
C ASP A 646 1.10 8.24 -3.94
N GLU A 647 0.25 8.04 -4.95
CA GLU A 647 -0.90 8.92 -5.22
C GLU A 647 -2.07 8.47 -4.35
N THR A 648 -2.38 9.24 -3.31
CA THR A 648 -3.46 8.93 -2.37
C THR A 648 -4.81 9.48 -2.83
N LYS A 649 -4.83 10.53 -3.65
CA LYS A 649 -6.02 11.06 -4.32
C LYS A 649 -5.69 11.55 -5.74
N ALA A 650 -6.20 10.87 -6.76
CA ALA A 650 -6.07 11.30 -8.15
C ALA A 650 -6.82 12.62 -8.41
N ASN A 651 -6.33 13.44 -9.35
CA ASN A 651 -7.09 14.57 -9.86
C ASN A 651 -8.21 14.04 -10.79
N PRO A 652 -9.52 14.29 -10.50
CA PRO A 652 -10.61 13.78 -11.33
C PRO A 652 -10.61 14.33 -12.76
N PHE A 653 -9.93 15.44 -13.01
CA PHE A 653 -9.81 16.09 -14.31
C PHE A 653 -8.55 15.67 -15.10
N GLU A 654 -7.67 14.80 -14.58
CA GLU A 654 -6.43 14.35 -15.25
C GLU A 654 -6.68 13.96 -16.72
N VAL A 655 -7.59 13.00 -16.93
CA VAL A 655 -7.93 12.47 -18.26
C VAL A 655 -8.60 13.54 -19.14
N ALA A 656 -9.38 14.45 -18.54
CA ALA A 656 -10.06 15.50 -19.26
C ALA A 656 -9.07 16.57 -19.76
N CYS A 657 -8.24 17.12 -18.88
CA CYS A 657 -7.26 18.15 -19.23
C CYS A 657 -6.22 17.63 -20.25
N GLN A 658 -5.73 16.39 -20.08
CA GLN A 658 -4.88 15.73 -21.09
C GLN A 658 -5.58 15.57 -22.45
N MET A 659 -6.90 15.34 -22.47
CA MET A 659 -7.67 15.22 -23.72
C MET A 659 -7.93 16.58 -24.39
N PHE A 660 -8.20 17.64 -23.62
CA PHE A 660 -8.46 18.98 -24.16
C PHE A 660 -7.20 19.72 -24.59
N HIS A 661 -6.04 19.44 -23.97
CA HIS A 661 -4.79 20.18 -24.18
C HIS A 661 -3.58 19.24 -24.45
N PRO A 662 -3.67 18.23 -25.33
CA PRO A 662 -2.71 17.12 -25.40
C PRO A 662 -1.25 17.55 -25.63
N ASP A 663 -1.03 18.64 -26.36
CA ASP A 663 0.30 19.18 -26.70
C ASP A 663 0.65 20.49 -25.96
N ASP A 664 -0.19 20.95 -25.02
CA ASP A 664 -0.01 22.22 -24.29
C ASP A 664 0.00 21.99 -22.78
N LEU A 665 1.20 21.82 -22.22
CA LEU A 665 1.38 21.55 -20.79
C LEU A 665 0.98 22.72 -19.88
N ASP A 666 1.06 23.97 -20.35
CA ASP A 666 0.68 25.13 -19.54
C ASP A 666 -0.84 25.19 -19.40
N LEU A 667 -1.60 24.96 -20.49
CA LEU A 667 -3.06 24.83 -20.43
C LEU A 667 -3.53 23.56 -19.70
N GLN A 668 -2.82 22.42 -19.83
CA GLN A 668 -3.09 21.26 -18.97
C GLN A 668 -2.92 21.63 -17.50
N LYS A 669 -1.82 22.30 -17.14
CA LYS A 669 -1.55 22.71 -15.75
C LYS A 669 -2.61 23.66 -15.24
N GLU A 670 -3.01 24.67 -16.03
CA GLU A 670 -4.10 25.59 -15.67
C GLU A 670 -5.40 24.82 -15.43
N CYS A 671 -5.85 24.01 -16.39
CA CYS A 671 -7.03 23.15 -16.28
C CYS A 671 -7.04 22.27 -15.01
N LEU A 672 -5.87 21.75 -14.61
CA LEU A 672 -5.71 20.89 -13.43
C LEU A 672 -5.61 21.66 -12.09
N THR A 673 -5.37 22.97 -12.10
CA THR A 673 -5.12 23.77 -10.87
C THR A 673 -6.11 24.94 -10.66
N SER A 674 -6.74 25.47 -11.71
CA SER A 674 -7.64 26.61 -11.62
C SER A 674 -9.07 26.19 -11.23
N THR A 675 -9.32 25.91 -9.95
CA THR A 675 -10.66 25.55 -9.40
C THR A 675 -11.33 24.31 -10.01
N GLY A 676 -10.64 23.54 -10.84
CA GLY A 676 -11.11 22.25 -11.38
C GLY A 676 -12.23 22.31 -12.43
N ALA A 677 -12.77 23.49 -12.79
CA ALA A 677 -13.82 23.55 -13.80
C ALA A 677 -13.23 23.42 -15.22
N PRO A 678 -13.43 22.30 -15.95
CA PRO A 678 -13.04 22.24 -17.35
C PRO A 678 -13.78 23.31 -18.16
N THR A 679 -13.16 23.79 -19.24
CA THR A 679 -13.78 24.75 -20.17
C THR A 679 -15.19 24.26 -20.56
N PRO A 680 -16.24 25.12 -20.55
CA PRO A 680 -17.62 24.68 -20.75
C PRO A 680 -17.78 23.82 -22.01
N VAL A 681 -17.96 22.52 -21.81
CA VAL A 681 -17.88 21.55 -22.91
C VAL A 681 -19.21 21.57 -23.68
N PRO A 682 -19.20 21.84 -25.00
CA PRO A 682 -20.42 21.86 -25.80
C PRO A 682 -21.20 20.56 -25.71
N GLU A 683 -22.52 20.69 -25.58
CA GLU A 683 -23.41 19.54 -25.59
C GLU A 683 -23.69 19.10 -27.03
N SER A 684 -23.30 17.87 -27.35
CA SER A 684 -23.52 17.26 -28.66
C SER A 684 -23.42 15.74 -28.55
N CYS A 685 -24.35 15.06 -29.22
CA CYS A 685 -24.34 13.61 -29.42
C CYS A 685 -23.81 13.22 -30.81
N ASP A 686 -23.11 14.14 -31.49
CA ASP A 686 -22.44 13.84 -32.74
C ASP A 686 -21.26 12.90 -32.51
N LEU A 687 -21.27 11.79 -33.26
CA LEU A 687 -20.20 10.79 -33.29
C LEU A 687 -19.25 11.00 -34.48
N SER A 688 -19.45 12.05 -35.29
CA SER A 688 -18.66 12.28 -36.51
C SER A 688 -17.16 12.38 -36.24
N ILE A 689 -16.36 11.95 -37.21
CA ILE A 689 -14.90 12.04 -37.15
C ILE A 689 -14.45 13.35 -37.80
N ASP A 690 -13.99 14.27 -36.95
CA ASP A 690 -13.31 15.49 -37.33
C ASP A 690 -11.80 15.22 -37.41
N SER A 691 -11.28 15.09 -38.62
CA SER A 691 -9.86 14.85 -38.89
C SER A 691 -8.96 16.06 -38.61
N ALA A 692 -9.52 17.27 -38.48
CA ALA A 692 -8.75 18.47 -38.12
C ALA A 692 -8.57 18.58 -36.60
N LEU A 693 -9.58 18.17 -35.82
CA LEU A 693 -9.48 18.01 -34.36
C LEU A 693 -8.74 16.72 -33.96
N GLY A 694 -8.73 15.69 -34.82
CA GLY A 694 -8.11 14.40 -34.52
C GLY A 694 -8.91 13.57 -33.52
N ASN A 695 -10.24 13.72 -33.48
CA ASN A 695 -11.08 13.10 -32.43
C ASN A 695 -11.18 11.57 -32.52
N PHE A 696 -10.69 10.94 -33.59
CA PHE A 696 -10.46 9.49 -33.65
C PHE A 696 -8.98 9.17 -33.48
N VAL A 697 -8.61 8.58 -32.34
CA VAL A 697 -7.23 8.30 -31.96
C VAL A 697 -6.95 6.80 -32.04
N VAL A 698 -5.98 6.41 -32.86
CA VAL A 698 -5.41 5.05 -32.85
C VAL A 698 -4.38 4.98 -31.72
N ASN A 699 -4.85 4.77 -30.49
CA ASN A 699 -3.98 4.76 -29.29
C ASN A 699 -2.90 3.67 -29.34
N LYS A 700 -3.22 2.50 -29.91
CA LYS A 700 -2.26 1.43 -30.20
C LYS A 700 -2.75 0.67 -31.43
N ALA A 701 -1.96 0.66 -32.50
CA ALA A 701 -2.40 0.12 -33.80
C ALA A 701 -2.66 -1.40 -33.82
N GLY A 702 -2.06 -2.17 -32.91
CA GLY A 702 -2.09 -3.64 -32.97
C GLY A 702 -1.29 -4.20 -34.15
N PHE A 703 -1.42 -5.51 -34.41
CA PHE A 703 -1.01 -6.08 -35.69
C PHE A 703 -2.04 -5.74 -36.77
N ARG A 704 -1.56 -5.37 -37.97
CA ARG A 704 -2.36 -4.94 -39.12
C ARG A 704 -1.78 -5.55 -40.40
N LEU A 705 -2.64 -5.93 -41.33
CA LEU A 705 -2.26 -6.46 -42.64
C LEU A 705 -1.88 -5.32 -43.60
N GLU A 706 -0.59 -5.23 -43.94
CA GLU A 706 -0.05 -4.17 -44.81
C GLU A 706 -0.70 -4.13 -46.20
N ASN A 707 -1.19 -5.26 -46.70
CA ASN A 707 -1.82 -5.40 -48.01
C ASN A 707 -3.32 -5.08 -48.03
N GLU A 708 -3.95 -4.84 -46.88
CA GLU A 708 -5.39 -4.53 -46.76
C GLU A 708 -5.67 -3.20 -46.02
N PRO A 709 -5.03 -2.07 -46.40
CA PRO A 709 -5.10 -0.82 -45.64
C PRO A 709 -6.51 -0.23 -45.50
N PHE A 710 -7.44 -0.61 -46.40
CA PHE A 710 -8.84 -0.20 -46.36
C PHE A 710 -9.59 -0.66 -45.09
N ARG A 711 -9.11 -1.71 -44.41
CA ARG A 711 -9.69 -2.25 -43.18
C ARG A 711 -9.51 -1.30 -41.98
N TYR A 712 -8.56 -0.37 -42.08
CA TYR A 712 -8.16 0.52 -40.98
C TYR A 712 -8.61 1.98 -41.19
N ASP A 713 -9.53 2.24 -42.13
CA ASP A 713 -10.18 3.54 -42.29
C ASP A 713 -11.23 3.76 -41.17
N PRO A 714 -11.02 4.74 -40.26
CA PRO A 714 -11.94 5.01 -39.15
C PRO A 714 -13.38 5.30 -39.58
N GLN A 715 -13.61 5.87 -40.77
CA GLN A 715 -14.95 6.22 -41.25
C GLN A 715 -15.86 4.98 -41.40
N ASN A 716 -15.27 3.80 -41.60
CA ASN A 716 -16.03 2.57 -41.76
C ASN A 716 -16.75 2.11 -40.47
N ILE A 717 -16.41 2.64 -39.30
CA ILE A 717 -17.05 2.29 -38.02
C ILE A 717 -18.56 2.60 -38.00
N PHE A 718 -19.00 3.63 -38.75
CA PHE A 718 -20.41 4.01 -38.88
C PHE A 718 -21.13 3.27 -40.02
N HIS A 719 -20.39 2.57 -40.88
CA HIS A 719 -20.95 1.94 -42.06
C HIS A 719 -21.66 0.61 -41.71
N HIS A 720 -22.64 0.21 -42.53
CA HIS A 720 -23.42 -1.02 -42.32
C HIS A 720 -22.97 -2.20 -43.20
N LYS A 721 -21.98 -1.99 -44.09
CA LYS A 721 -21.38 -3.04 -44.95
C LYS A 721 -19.86 -3.14 -44.84
N ASN A 722 -19.20 -2.03 -44.52
CA ASN A 722 -17.77 -1.97 -44.26
C ASN A 722 -17.58 -2.05 -42.74
N TYR A 723 -16.32 -2.06 -42.32
CA TYR A 723 -15.93 -2.17 -40.92
C TYR A 723 -14.59 -1.47 -40.69
N TYR A 724 -14.34 -1.09 -39.45
CA TYR A 724 -13.02 -0.71 -38.96
C TYR A 724 -12.44 -1.89 -38.18
N SER A 725 -11.27 -2.37 -38.57
CA SER A 725 -10.50 -3.33 -37.77
C SER A 725 -9.64 -2.59 -36.77
N VAL A 726 -9.73 -2.97 -35.50
CA VAL A 726 -8.91 -2.37 -34.42
C VAL A 726 -7.44 -2.77 -34.54
N GLY A 727 -7.16 -3.93 -35.14
CA GLY A 727 -5.86 -4.59 -35.17
C GLY A 727 -5.60 -5.44 -33.91
N LYS A 728 -4.99 -6.61 -34.06
CA LYS A 728 -4.81 -7.61 -32.97
C LYS A 728 -3.87 -7.07 -31.89
N SER A 729 -4.34 -7.10 -30.64
CA SER A 729 -3.79 -6.39 -29.48
C SER A 729 -3.77 -4.85 -29.58
N GLY A 730 -4.50 -4.26 -30.52
CA GLY A 730 -4.70 -2.83 -30.66
C GLY A 730 -5.84 -2.27 -29.80
N TYR A 731 -5.93 -0.95 -29.73
CA TYR A 731 -7.12 -0.23 -29.31
C TYR A 731 -7.19 1.16 -29.93
N SER A 732 -8.41 1.67 -30.10
CA SER A 732 -8.68 3.01 -30.64
C SER A 732 -9.78 3.69 -29.84
N THR A 733 -9.82 5.03 -29.85
CA THR A 733 -10.80 5.82 -29.11
C THR A 733 -11.41 6.89 -30.03
N LEU A 734 -12.73 6.96 -30.06
CA LEU A 734 -13.51 8.05 -30.63
C LEU A 734 -13.92 8.99 -29.50
N ASN A 735 -13.39 10.21 -29.48
CA ASN A 735 -13.82 11.29 -28.60
C ASN A 735 -14.99 12.04 -29.25
N LEU A 736 -16.03 12.38 -28.49
CA LEU A 736 -17.14 13.17 -29.03
C LEU A 736 -16.66 14.58 -29.36
N ALA A 737 -17.13 15.11 -30.50
CA ALA A 737 -16.71 16.39 -31.02
C ALA A 737 -17.87 17.13 -31.68
N TYR A 738 -17.78 18.45 -31.74
CA TYR A 738 -18.75 19.30 -32.42
C TYR A 738 -18.09 20.63 -32.82
N ASN A 739 -18.22 21.02 -34.08
CA ASN A 739 -17.67 22.29 -34.62
C ASN A 739 -16.19 22.53 -34.29
N GLY A 740 -15.33 21.50 -34.41
CA GLY A 740 -13.88 21.64 -34.20
C GLY A 740 -13.44 21.71 -32.73
N VAL A 741 -14.31 21.39 -31.78
CA VAL A 741 -13.97 21.23 -30.35
C VAL A 741 -14.55 19.93 -29.79
N TYR A 742 -13.93 19.39 -28.72
CA TYR A 742 -14.45 18.21 -28.02
C TYR A 742 -15.78 18.52 -27.30
N ALA A 743 -16.67 17.54 -27.22
CA ALA A 743 -18.06 17.70 -26.78
C ALA A 743 -18.44 16.69 -25.66
N GLY A 744 -19.72 16.68 -25.27
CA GLY A 744 -20.30 15.55 -24.55
C GLY A 744 -21.80 15.43 -24.76
N CYS A 745 -22.31 14.21 -24.63
CA CYS A 745 -23.70 13.87 -24.89
C CYS A 745 -24.37 13.39 -23.60
N ASP A 746 -25.50 14.00 -23.21
CA ASP A 746 -26.36 13.44 -22.16
C ASP A 746 -26.78 12.03 -22.55
N ILE A 747 -26.36 11.03 -21.77
CA ILE A 747 -26.51 9.63 -22.18
C ILE A 747 -27.83 9.01 -21.72
N GLN A 748 -28.52 9.62 -20.75
CA GLN A 748 -29.77 9.14 -20.18
C GLN A 748 -30.81 8.82 -21.25
N ASP A 749 -31.45 7.66 -21.11
CA ASP A 749 -32.41 7.02 -22.01
C ASP A 749 -31.91 6.70 -23.43
N LYS A 750 -30.72 7.17 -23.83
CA LYS A 750 -30.16 6.88 -25.16
C LYS A 750 -29.66 5.46 -25.28
N THR A 751 -29.66 4.94 -26.50
CA THR A 751 -29.17 3.60 -26.84
C THR A 751 -27.92 3.68 -27.71
N LEU A 752 -26.80 3.19 -27.18
CA LEU A 752 -25.58 2.97 -27.94
C LEU A 752 -25.60 1.58 -28.56
N SER A 753 -25.43 1.52 -29.88
CA SER A 753 -25.43 0.27 -30.65
C SER A 753 -24.24 0.17 -31.58
N LEU A 754 -23.70 -1.04 -31.70
CA LEU A 754 -22.64 -1.43 -32.65
C LEU A 754 -22.59 -2.94 -32.78
N GLU A 755 -21.99 -3.45 -33.85
CA GLU A 755 -21.82 -4.87 -34.07
C GLU A 755 -20.37 -5.24 -34.40
N GLU A 756 -19.99 -6.44 -33.99
CA GLU A 756 -18.81 -7.11 -34.53
C GLU A 756 -19.12 -7.53 -35.97
N PHE A 757 -18.13 -7.39 -36.86
CA PHE A 757 -18.25 -7.88 -38.23
C PHE A 757 -17.30 -9.03 -38.54
N THR A 758 -17.87 -10.16 -38.96
CA THR A 758 -17.10 -11.27 -39.53
C THR A 758 -17.52 -11.57 -40.97
N GLY A 759 -16.51 -11.69 -41.84
CA GLY A 759 -16.68 -12.15 -43.22
C GLY A 759 -17.27 -13.57 -43.29
N ASN A 760 -18.05 -13.86 -44.33
CA ASN A 760 -18.72 -15.15 -44.56
C ASN A 760 -19.85 -15.54 -43.57
N ASN A 761 -20.29 -14.64 -42.68
CA ASN A 761 -21.37 -14.89 -41.72
C ASN A 761 -21.08 -16.12 -40.84
N TRP A 762 -19.83 -16.22 -40.40
CA TRP A 762 -19.37 -17.23 -39.45
C TRP A 762 -19.74 -16.84 -38.01
N ASP A 763 -19.81 -17.86 -37.15
CA ASP A 763 -20.01 -17.73 -35.71
C ASP A 763 -18.67 -17.86 -34.98
N TYR A 764 -18.64 -17.47 -33.71
CA TYR A 764 -17.45 -17.53 -32.84
C TYR A 764 -16.84 -18.95 -32.71
N GLN A 765 -17.58 -20.02 -33.04
CA GLN A 765 -17.04 -21.39 -33.02
C GLN A 765 -16.26 -21.73 -34.30
N ARG A 766 -16.48 -21.02 -35.40
CA ARG A 766 -15.80 -21.21 -36.69
C ARG A 766 -14.66 -20.25 -36.91
N TYR A 767 -14.80 -19.02 -36.43
CA TYR A 767 -13.81 -17.97 -36.51
C TYR A 767 -14.01 -17.08 -35.30
N ALA A 768 -13.01 -17.02 -34.43
CA ALA A 768 -13.14 -16.49 -33.08
C ALA A 768 -12.36 -15.17 -32.98
N GLU A 769 -13.11 -14.08 -32.86
CA GLU A 769 -12.62 -12.73 -32.61
C GLU A 769 -13.41 -12.13 -31.44
N GLN A 770 -12.75 -11.33 -30.61
CA GLN A 770 -13.35 -10.79 -29.39
C GLN A 770 -12.72 -9.45 -29.01
N GLY A 771 -13.53 -8.57 -28.41
CA GLY A 771 -13.08 -7.27 -27.94
C GLY A 771 -13.92 -6.73 -26.79
N LEU A 772 -13.44 -5.64 -26.20
CA LEU A 772 -14.18 -4.87 -25.20
C LEU A 772 -14.55 -3.50 -25.77
N ILE A 773 -15.79 -3.10 -25.54
CA ILE A 773 -16.24 -1.73 -25.79
C ILE A 773 -16.33 -1.01 -24.45
N LYS A 774 -15.72 0.16 -24.37
CA LYS A 774 -15.75 1.01 -23.19
C LYS A 774 -16.28 2.40 -23.52
N VAL A 775 -16.94 3.03 -22.56
CA VAL A 775 -17.40 4.42 -22.64
C VAL A 775 -16.78 5.22 -21.52
N LEU A 776 -16.34 6.44 -21.82
CA LEU A 776 -15.94 7.42 -20.82
C LEU A 776 -17.17 8.28 -20.50
N LEU A 777 -17.72 8.12 -19.30
CA LEU A 777 -18.82 8.92 -18.79
C LEU A 777 -18.27 9.95 -17.81
N ALA A 778 -18.74 11.18 -17.90
CA ALA A 778 -18.55 12.23 -16.90
C ALA A 778 -19.88 12.43 -16.18
N CYS A 779 -19.99 11.99 -14.93
CA CYS A 779 -21.23 11.97 -14.16
C CYS A 779 -21.13 12.86 -12.92
N GLU A 780 -22.19 13.57 -12.56
CA GLU A 780 -22.22 14.36 -11.31
C GLU A 780 -22.51 13.44 -10.12
N GLN A 781 -21.63 13.48 -9.11
CA GLN A 781 -21.71 12.74 -7.85
C GLN A 781 -21.25 13.68 -6.71
N ASP A 782 -22.06 13.85 -5.68
CA ASP A 782 -21.76 14.69 -4.50
C ASP A 782 -21.24 16.11 -4.85
N ASP A 783 -21.91 16.78 -5.79
CA ASP A 783 -21.55 18.10 -6.37
C ASP A 783 -20.20 18.15 -7.15
N GLU A 784 -19.51 17.02 -7.37
CA GLU A 784 -18.32 16.90 -8.21
C GLU A 784 -18.60 16.14 -9.53
N THR A 785 -17.86 16.46 -10.61
CA THR A 785 -17.92 15.68 -11.87
C THR A 785 -16.87 14.56 -11.86
N VAL A 786 -17.32 13.31 -11.83
CA VAL A 786 -16.45 12.12 -11.83
C VAL A 786 -16.37 11.53 -13.24
N LEU A 787 -15.16 11.37 -13.77
CA LEU A 787 -14.90 10.72 -15.06
C LEU A 787 -14.56 9.24 -14.90
N ASN A 788 -15.39 8.35 -15.44
CA ASN A 788 -15.22 6.90 -15.33
C ASN A 788 -15.27 6.17 -16.68
N TRP A 789 -14.34 5.22 -16.88
CA TRP A 789 -14.37 4.28 -18.01
C TRP A 789 -15.22 3.04 -17.68
N GLU A 790 -16.50 3.07 -18.01
CA GLU A 790 -17.36 1.89 -17.91
C GLU A 790 -17.12 0.94 -19.09
N THR A 791 -17.24 -0.38 -18.85
CA THR A 791 -17.20 -1.39 -19.90
C THR A 791 -18.63 -1.78 -20.23
N LEU A 792 -19.02 -1.72 -21.51
CA LEU A 792 -20.39 -2.01 -21.90
C LEU A 792 -20.72 -3.48 -21.67
N GLU A 793 -21.82 -3.72 -20.98
CA GLU A 793 -22.31 -5.06 -20.72
C GLU A 793 -22.75 -5.76 -22.02
N THR A 794 -22.56 -7.07 -22.05
CA THR A 794 -22.98 -7.92 -23.17
C THR A 794 -23.75 -9.12 -22.64
N THR A 795 -24.26 -9.98 -23.53
CA THR A 795 -24.83 -11.27 -23.13
C THR A 795 -23.79 -12.29 -22.64
N PHE A 796 -22.50 -11.95 -22.62
CA PHE A 796 -21.40 -12.82 -22.18
C PHE A 796 -20.86 -12.42 -20.80
N PRO A 797 -20.48 -13.39 -19.94
CA PRO A 797 -20.03 -13.13 -18.57
C PRO A 797 -18.85 -12.16 -18.44
N ASP A 798 -17.98 -12.11 -19.45
CA ASP A 798 -16.75 -11.29 -19.44
C ASP A 798 -16.93 -9.92 -20.13
N ASN A 799 -18.18 -9.54 -20.46
CA ASN A 799 -18.52 -8.33 -21.22
C ASN A 799 -17.81 -8.19 -22.57
N LEU A 800 -17.46 -9.32 -23.18
CA LEU A 800 -16.84 -9.40 -24.49
C LEU A 800 -17.89 -9.28 -25.60
N LEU A 801 -17.66 -8.34 -26.52
CA LEU A 801 -18.29 -8.37 -27.83
C LEU A 801 -17.48 -9.34 -28.71
N ILE A 802 -18.13 -10.39 -29.19
CA ILE A 802 -17.49 -11.49 -29.95
C ILE A 802 -18.04 -11.60 -31.38
N THR A 803 -17.40 -12.41 -32.21
CA THR A 803 -17.78 -12.71 -33.60
C THR A 803 -19.28 -12.81 -33.85
N ALA A 804 -19.77 -11.96 -34.76
CA ALA A 804 -21.16 -11.84 -35.22
C ALA A 804 -22.19 -11.48 -34.13
N HIS A 805 -21.76 -11.01 -32.95
CA HIS A 805 -22.64 -10.43 -31.95
C HIS A 805 -22.73 -8.91 -32.07
N LYS A 806 -23.65 -8.31 -31.31
CA LYS A 806 -23.88 -6.87 -31.25
C LYS A 806 -24.14 -6.40 -29.83
N ILE A 807 -23.79 -5.15 -29.57
CA ILE A 807 -24.20 -4.41 -28.37
C ILE A 807 -25.37 -3.51 -28.76
N ASN A 808 -26.38 -3.49 -27.88
CA ASN A 808 -27.48 -2.53 -27.87
C ASN A 808 -27.68 -2.16 -26.38
N LYS A 809 -26.89 -1.22 -25.85
CA LYS A 809 -26.99 -0.79 -24.44
C LYS A 809 -27.77 0.51 -24.37
N THR A 810 -28.94 0.46 -23.73
CA THR A 810 -29.69 1.63 -23.30
C THR A 810 -29.19 2.06 -21.91
N PHE A 811 -29.07 3.36 -21.69
CA PHE A 811 -28.60 3.95 -20.43
C PHE A 811 -29.80 4.54 -19.66
N ASN A 812 -30.62 3.66 -19.10
CA ASN A 812 -31.92 4.01 -18.49
C ASN A 812 -32.02 3.68 -16.98
N ASP A 813 -30.91 3.38 -16.32
CA ASP A 813 -30.82 3.35 -14.86
C ASP A 813 -30.63 4.77 -14.33
N ASP A 814 -31.27 5.11 -13.21
CA ASP A 814 -31.15 6.39 -12.48
C ASP A 814 -29.70 6.87 -12.28
N LYS A 815 -28.71 5.95 -12.27
CA LYS A 815 -27.28 6.27 -12.16
C LYS A 815 -26.71 7.03 -13.37
N TYR A 816 -27.44 7.14 -14.48
CA TYR A 816 -27.01 7.84 -15.68
C TYR A 816 -27.68 9.21 -15.88
N ASP A 817 -28.62 9.61 -15.02
CA ASP A 817 -29.37 10.88 -15.13
C ASP A 817 -28.47 12.12 -15.24
N SER A 818 -27.28 12.09 -14.62
CA SER A 818 -26.27 13.17 -14.64
C SER A 818 -25.05 12.88 -15.52
N CYS A 819 -25.07 11.82 -16.33
CA CYS A 819 -23.91 11.35 -17.08
C CYS A 819 -23.83 11.90 -18.51
N LYS A 820 -22.71 12.57 -18.83
CA LYS A 820 -22.32 12.95 -20.20
C LYS A 820 -21.30 11.97 -20.78
N LEU A 821 -21.63 11.29 -21.87
CA LEU A 821 -20.70 10.50 -22.67
C LEU A 821 -19.64 11.42 -23.30
N ARG A 822 -18.35 11.09 -23.13
CA ARG A 822 -17.20 11.85 -23.64
C ARG A 822 -16.42 11.12 -24.73
N ALA A 823 -16.29 9.80 -24.61
CA ALA A 823 -15.53 8.99 -25.56
C ALA A 823 -16.00 7.53 -25.59
N ILE A 824 -15.74 6.85 -26.70
CA ILE A 824 -15.98 5.43 -26.91
C ILE A 824 -14.65 4.77 -27.31
N ARG A 825 -14.24 3.71 -26.60
CA ARG A 825 -12.99 2.99 -26.83
C ARG A 825 -13.24 1.55 -27.22
N PHE A 826 -12.53 1.12 -28.25
CA PHE A 826 -12.61 -0.19 -28.87
C PHE A 826 -11.30 -0.93 -28.60
N VAL A 827 -11.34 -2.07 -27.92
CA VAL A 827 -10.14 -2.80 -27.47
C VAL A 827 -10.15 -4.22 -28.03
N ASP A 828 -9.15 -4.58 -28.84
CA ASP A 828 -8.97 -5.96 -29.27
C ASP A 828 -8.62 -6.88 -28.10
N ARG A 829 -9.26 -8.04 -28.06
CA ARG A 829 -8.94 -9.15 -27.17
C ARG A 829 -8.78 -10.48 -27.93
N THR A 830 -8.79 -10.49 -29.26
CA THR A 830 -8.60 -11.68 -30.10
C THR A 830 -7.28 -12.40 -29.82
N HIS A 831 -6.22 -11.64 -29.51
CA HIS A 831 -4.93 -12.20 -29.06
C HIS A 831 -4.97 -12.95 -27.69
N LYS A 832 -6.09 -12.90 -26.96
CA LYS A 832 -6.32 -13.64 -25.70
C LYS A 832 -7.05 -14.97 -25.90
N ILE A 833 -7.52 -15.26 -27.13
CA ILE A 833 -8.23 -16.51 -27.44
C ILE A 833 -7.24 -17.68 -27.38
N PRO A 834 -7.49 -18.73 -26.58
CA PRO A 834 -6.57 -19.86 -26.48
C PRO A 834 -6.49 -20.64 -27.80
N SER A 835 -5.29 -21.10 -28.16
CA SER A 835 -5.04 -21.83 -29.42
C SER A 835 -5.73 -23.20 -29.52
N TYR A 836 -6.37 -23.66 -28.45
CA TYR A 836 -7.18 -24.88 -28.39
C TYR A 836 -8.69 -24.62 -28.44
N GLN A 837 -9.12 -23.35 -28.46
CA GLN A 837 -10.53 -22.99 -28.57
C GLN A 837 -11.04 -23.21 -30.01
N SER A 838 -12.29 -23.65 -30.14
CA SER A 838 -12.97 -23.62 -31.45
C SER A 838 -12.97 -22.19 -32.02
N GLY A 839 -12.74 -22.08 -33.31
CA GLY A 839 -12.69 -20.82 -34.06
C GLY A 839 -11.36 -20.06 -33.97
N TYR A 840 -10.41 -20.46 -33.13
CA TYR A 840 -9.09 -19.82 -33.09
C TYR A 840 -8.40 -19.85 -34.46
N ASP A 841 -8.05 -18.67 -34.98
CA ASP A 841 -7.11 -18.53 -36.10
C ASP A 841 -5.88 -17.73 -35.66
N GLN A 842 -4.70 -18.31 -35.92
CA GLN A 842 -3.43 -17.63 -35.69
C GLN A 842 -3.31 -16.37 -36.56
N ASN A 843 -3.87 -16.41 -37.78
CA ASN A 843 -3.78 -15.38 -38.82
C ASN A 843 -4.86 -14.30 -38.72
N SER A 844 -5.89 -14.48 -37.88
CA SER A 844 -6.85 -13.40 -37.60
C SER A 844 -6.08 -12.14 -37.21
N ASP A 845 -6.43 -11.01 -37.83
CA ASP A 845 -5.73 -9.74 -37.66
C ASP A 845 -6.41 -8.76 -36.70
N GLY A 846 -7.53 -9.14 -36.06
CA GLY A 846 -7.99 -8.43 -34.87
C GLY A 846 -9.47 -8.57 -34.56
N PHE A 847 -10.09 -7.43 -34.27
CA PHE A 847 -11.47 -7.29 -33.85
C PHE A 847 -12.10 -6.22 -34.75
N GLU A 848 -13.07 -6.64 -35.55
CA GLU A 848 -13.76 -5.80 -36.53
C GLU A 848 -15.06 -5.23 -35.99
N ILE A 849 -15.23 -3.92 -36.11
CA ILE A 849 -16.41 -3.20 -35.62
C ILE A 849 -17.06 -2.35 -36.70
N ARG A 850 -18.39 -2.25 -36.64
CA ARG A 850 -19.17 -1.42 -37.57
C ARG A 850 -20.52 -1.01 -36.99
N ASN A 851 -21.31 -0.29 -37.80
CA ASN A 851 -22.69 0.10 -37.52
C ASN A 851 -22.86 0.90 -36.21
N LEU A 852 -21.81 1.61 -35.77
CA LEU A 852 -21.81 2.42 -34.55
C LEU A 852 -22.84 3.56 -34.64
N LYS A 853 -23.79 3.58 -33.70
CA LYS A 853 -24.88 4.56 -33.62
C LYS A 853 -25.23 4.85 -32.17
N LEU A 854 -25.55 6.11 -31.90
CA LEU A 854 -26.24 6.54 -30.70
C LEU A 854 -27.62 7.05 -31.13
N THR A 855 -28.69 6.55 -30.51
CA THR A 855 -30.07 6.97 -30.78
C THR A 855 -30.79 7.33 -29.50
N ASP A 856 -31.81 8.18 -29.63
CA ASP A 856 -32.88 8.31 -28.64
C ASP A 856 -33.77 7.04 -28.59
#